data_AF-A0A428R093-F1
#
_entry.id   AF-A0A428R093-F1
#
_cell.length_a   1.000
_cell.length_b   1.000
_cell.length_c   1.000
_cell.angle_alpha   90.00
_cell.angle_beta   90.00
_cell.angle_gamma   90.00
#
_symmetry.space_group_name_H-M   'P 1'
#
loop_
_entity.id
_entity.type
_entity.pdbx_description
1 polymer ?
#
loop_
_entity_poly.entity_id
_entity_poly.type
_entity_poly.pdbx_seq_one_letter_code
_entity_poly.pdbx_strand_id
1 'polypeptide(L)'
;MPEQYHVVTEVFDLIFPPQPEGFEGLKSTVAKLGLPFLDLLESPGFVQALNHLTASETEPTLLSRLQTKLLPCQAVGVTKLLQLTETPFKGVFLCDEAGMGKSLTALTAALIKREQMLPDCGFVLVKHFKKDSQPSCIILDSTSTPVTELLRHQVVICSTTFLLKTFDEYQEYFEYSGLILALGIESATPLLPNQKLERPNLPLHCDTYNSLNKRIAALILDESHYAHDAYSQFNQALRSIKCHSAFLLSGAPIKSSWRDLYGQTMILPGSPFQHIEDFDDMFETGPGEDNGSVPEGVISNMFQRYFMGQILSRPKSALNLPDWTRHVVPVISEPRDRYNYLVIVYLVCEAKRHIRDKKFTKDGMALINKAHRLANHPVLLDGPQIDIKTGAGNKQRSIPSRSGGIGRANKEWTKIWLQRVRDMDTVELLSPRIRTIVSTVNDLLRCHQDEKVVIALACVKFLDLLFEALCRDVVVMDKKRMIAQYDLSVEVDKRASIIDAFSKPTDMAKKAQLREALRMTDDEEKRSRLLLDMEKADGLRILLLDANIAQMSSVDLNLTRASRIILCHSFGAPDIAPLLFDKLSEIDILSKDLIKPIYEPTRAAPRFYTRLDTDAAQDPDAPTREQYALALRELSKNKEEA
;
A
#
# COMPACT_ATOMS: atom_id res chain seq x y z
N MET A 1 -16.35 28.24 -21.39
CA MET A 1 -15.30 28.67 -20.44
C MET A 1 -14.20 27.64 -20.48
N PRO A 2 -13.01 27.95 -21.01
CA PRO A 2 -11.90 27.00 -21.11
C PRO A 2 -10.80 27.38 -20.09
N GLU A 3 -10.96 26.94 -18.85
CA GLU A 3 -9.91 26.99 -17.81
C GLU A 3 -10.06 25.77 -16.88
N GLN A 4 -10.07 24.57 -17.45
CA GLN A 4 -9.88 23.32 -16.70
C GLN A 4 -9.07 22.40 -17.62
N TYR A 5 -8.24 21.53 -17.05
CA TYR A 5 -7.30 20.61 -17.71
C TYR A 5 -5.85 21.11 -17.90
N HIS A 6 -5.22 21.48 -16.79
CA HIS A 6 -3.75 21.46 -16.60
C HIS A 6 -3.24 20.12 -16.01
N VAL A 7 -4.00 19.03 -16.18
CA VAL A 7 -4.04 17.91 -15.22
C VAL A 7 -3.15 16.71 -15.58
N VAL A 8 -2.48 16.69 -16.74
CA VAL A 8 -1.52 15.62 -17.09
C VAL A 8 -0.10 15.93 -16.57
N THR A 9 0.16 17.19 -16.25
CA THR A 9 1.50 17.75 -15.97
C THR A 9 1.93 17.67 -14.50
N GLU A 10 1.03 17.73 -13.52
CA GLU A 10 1.44 17.98 -12.12
C GLU A 10 2.29 16.87 -11.46
N VAL A 11 2.03 15.59 -11.74
CA VAL A 11 2.84 14.48 -11.19
C VAL A 11 4.22 14.41 -11.86
N PHE A 12 4.29 14.73 -13.15
CA PHE A 12 5.53 14.71 -13.92
C PHE A 12 6.40 15.95 -13.67
N ASP A 13 5.81 17.14 -13.57
CA ASP A 13 6.51 18.40 -13.26
C ASP A 13 7.12 18.40 -11.85
N LEU A 14 6.55 17.63 -10.92
CA LEU A 14 7.08 17.42 -9.57
C LEU A 14 8.35 16.56 -9.54
N ILE A 15 8.52 15.66 -10.52
CA ILE A 15 9.65 14.74 -10.61
C ILE A 15 10.71 15.26 -11.61
N PHE A 16 10.27 15.95 -12.66
CA PHE A 16 11.10 16.43 -13.77
C PHE A 16 10.65 17.83 -14.22
N PRO A 17 11.16 18.92 -13.61
CA PRO A 17 10.78 20.27 -14.01
C PRO A 17 11.26 20.57 -15.44
N PRO A 18 10.44 21.19 -16.30
CA PRO A 18 10.84 21.52 -17.67
C PRO A 18 12.02 22.51 -17.67
N GLN A 19 13.07 22.19 -18.43
CA GLN A 19 14.23 23.06 -18.65
C GLN A 19 14.22 23.58 -20.09
N PRO A 20 14.50 24.87 -20.33
CA PRO A 20 14.65 25.41 -21.67
C PRO A 20 16.07 25.15 -22.22
N GLU A 21 16.12 24.91 -23.54
CA GLU A 21 17.30 24.90 -24.43
C GLU A 21 18.12 23.60 -24.55
N GLY A 22 18.40 23.23 -25.82
CA GLY A 22 19.35 22.16 -26.17
C GLY A 22 19.06 21.34 -27.43
N PHE A 23 18.67 21.96 -28.56
CA PHE A 23 18.36 21.21 -29.80
C PHE A 23 19.59 20.82 -30.65
N GLU A 24 20.80 21.33 -30.37
CA GLU A 24 22.00 21.03 -31.16
C GLU A 24 22.73 19.73 -30.74
N GLY A 25 22.50 19.23 -29.52
CA GLY A 25 23.06 17.95 -29.04
C GLY A 25 22.36 16.69 -29.58
N LEU A 26 21.21 16.85 -30.26
CA LEU A 26 20.39 15.71 -30.71
C LEU A 26 21.16 14.80 -31.68
N LYS A 27 21.96 15.36 -32.60
CA LYS A 27 22.49 14.57 -33.73
C LYS A 27 23.53 13.51 -33.35
N SER A 28 24.33 13.73 -32.29
CA SER A 28 25.31 12.74 -31.83
C SER A 28 24.70 11.69 -30.89
N THR A 29 23.69 12.06 -30.10
CA THR A 29 22.93 11.12 -29.25
C THR A 29 21.99 10.26 -30.08
N VAL A 30 21.29 10.83 -31.06
CA VAL A 30 20.41 10.12 -32.01
C VAL A 30 21.15 9.04 -32.81
N ALA A 31 22.45 9.21 -33.07
CA ALA A 31 23.28 8.21 -33.72
C ALA A 31 23.56 6.96 -32.85
N LYS A 32 23.43 7.08 -31.51
CA LYS A 32 23.51 5.95 -30.56
C LYS A 32 22.13 5.36 -30.20
N LEU A 33 21.08 6.18 -30.21
CA LEU A 33 19.75 5.86 -29.65
C LEU A 33 18.90 4.85 -30.45
N GLY A 34 19.45 4.19 -31.47
CA GLY A 34 18.68 3.25 -32.29
C GLY A 34 17.53 3.94 -33.03
N LEU A 35 17.70 4.15 -34.34
CA LEU A 35 16.65 4.60 -35.27
C LEU A 35 15.24 4.01 -34.98
N PRO A 36 15.08 2.72 -34.60
CA PRO A 36 13.77 2.12 -34.34
C PRO A 36 12.93 2.76 -33.21
N PHE A 37 13.54 3.36 -32.18
CA PHE A 37 12.78 3.94 -31.07
C PHE A 37 12.22 5.33 -31.41
N LEU A 38 13.00 6.14 -32.11
CA LEU A 38 12.50 7.43 -32.62
C LEU A 38 11.42 7.19 -33.68
N ASP A 39 11.62 6.20 -34.55
CA ASP A 39 10.59 5.76 -35.49
C ASP A 39 9.30 5.34 -34.78
N LEU A 40 9.40 4.69 -33.61
CA LEU A 40 8.24 4.37 -32.77
C LEU A 40 7.52 5.64 -32.28
N LEU A 41 8.26 6.62 -31.73
CA LEU A 41 7.68 7.88 -31.24
C LEU A 41 7.06 8.75 -32.35
N GLU A 42 7.56 8.61 -33.57
CA GLU A 42 7.01 9.27 -34.76
C GLU A 42 5.95 8.42 -35.47
N SER A 43 5.80 7.15 -35.08
CA SER A 43 4.86 6.24 -35.75
C SER A 43 3.42 6.74 -35.64
N PRO A 44 2.60 6.56 -36.69
CA PRO A 44 1.18 6.93 -36.66
C PRO A 44 0.44 6.31 -35.48
N GLY A 45 0.80 5.06 -35.10
CA GLY A 45 0.20 4.36 -33.98
C GLY A 45 0.51 5.01 -32.62
N PHE A 46 1.73 5.51 -32.42
CA PHE A 46 2.09 6.24 -31.20
C PHE A 46 1.43 7.62 -31.14
N VAL A 47 1.44 8.38 -32.24
CA VAL A 47 0.77 9.68 -32.31
C VAL A 47 -0.74 9.52 -32.06
N GLN A 48 -1.35 8.46 -32.60
CA GLN A 48 -2.73 8.12 -32.32
C GLN A 48 -2.97 7.80 -30.84
N ALA A 49 -2.07 7.05 -30.18
CA ALA A 49 -2.15 6.79 -28.74
C ALA A 49 -2.19 8.08 -27.91
N LEU A 50 -1.28 9.01 -28.23
CA LEU A 50 -1.19 10.31 -27.57
C LEU A 50 -2.48 11.14 -27.78
N ASN A 51 -3.00 11.15 -29.01
CA ASN A 51 -4.25 11.85 -29.33
C ASN A 51 -5.44 11.25 -28.56
N HIS A 52 -5.54 9.93 -28.43
CA HIS A 52 -6.59 9.27 -27.65
C HIS A 52 -6.51 9.64 -26.16
N LEU A 53 -5.30 9.70 -25.59
CA LEU A 53 -5.11 10.06 -24.19
C LEU A 53 -5.41 11.54 -23.91
N THR A 54 -5.09 12.43 -24.86
CA THR A 54 -5.24 13.88 -24.71
C THR A 54 -6.59 14.42 -25.19
N ALA A 55 -7.38 13.64 -25.93
CA ALA A 55 -8.70 14.06 -26.39
C ALA A 55 -9.61 14.47 -25.22
N SER A 56 -10.18 15.67 -25.33
CA SER A 56 -11.10 16.26 -24.36
C SER A 56 -12.53 15.73 -24.50
N GLU A 57 -12.91 15.33 -25.71
CA GLU A 57 -14.25 14.85 -26.05
C GLU A 57 -14.17 13.36 -26.43
N THR A 58 -14.08 12.51 -25.41
CA THR A 58 -14.21 11.06 -25.62
C THR A 58 -15.63 10.66 -25.29
N GLU A 59 -16.42 10.30 -26.30
CA GLU A 59 -17.75 9.77 -26.04
C GLU A 59 -17.65 8.46 -25.24
N PRO A 60 -18.42 8.32 -24.16
CA PRO A 60 -18.39 7.12 -23.33
C PRO A 60 -18.96 5.94 -24.12
N THR A 61 -18.23 4.83 -24.13
CA THR A 61 -18.73 3.58 -24.71
C THR A 61 -19.94 3.12 -23.89
N LEU A 62 -21.13 3.09 -24.51
CA LEU A 62 -22.37 2.63 -23.89
C LEU A 62 -22.39 1.10 -23.81
N LEU A 63 -22.65 0.57 -22.61
CA LEU A 63 -22.69 -0.87 -22.37
C LEU A 63 -24.08 -1.30 -21.95
N SER A 64 -24.78 -1.98 -22.86
CA SER A 64 -26.15 -2.44 -22.64
C SER A 64 -26.27 -3.62 -21.67
N ARG A 65 -25.16 -4.29 -21.36
CA ARG A 65 -25.13 -5.55 -20.56
C ARG A 65 -24.54 -5.41 -19.15
N LEU A 66 -24.03 -4.23 -18.78
CA LEU A 66 -23.45 -4.02 -17.45
C LEU A 66 -24.58 -3.64 -16.46
N GLN A 67 -24.76 -4.45 -15.40
CA GLN A 67 -25.74 -4.13 -14.35
C GLN A 67 -25.32 -2.89 -13.55
N THR A 68 -24.01 -2.71 -13.37
CA THR A 68 -23.44 -1.55 -12.68
C THR A 68 -23.38 -0.35 -13.60
N LYS A 69 -23.91 0.79 -13.15
CA LYS A 69 -23.78 2.06 -13.87
C LYS A 69 -22.37 2.61 -13.66
N LEU A 70 -21.59 2.74 -14.74
CA LEU A 70 -20.30 3.40 -14.69
C LEU A 70 -20.44 4.90 -14.40
N LEU A 71 -19.50 5.44 -13.63
CA LEU A 71 -19.33 6.89 -13.52
C LEU A 71 -18.87 7.48 -14.87
N PRO A 72 -19.15 8.76 -15.17
CA PRO A 72 -18.73 9.39 -16.43
C PRO A 72 -17.22 9.28 -16.67
N CYS A 73 -16.41 9.51 -15.64
CA CYS A 73 -14.96 9.33 -15.73
C CYS A 73 -14.62 7.87 -16.05
N GLN A 74 -15.20 6.87 -15.36
CA GLN A 74 -14.94 5.46 -15.64
C GLN A 74 -15.29 5.08 -17.08
N ALA A 75 -16.41 5.57 -17.62
CA ALA A 75 -16.82 5.31 -18.99
C ALA A 75 -15.83 5.90 -20.03
N VAL A 76 -15.33 7.12 -19.80
CA VAL A 76 -14.22 7.70 -20.60
C VAL A 76 -12.96 6.84 -20.46
N GLY A 77 -12.67 6.36 -19.26
CA GLY A 77 -11.54 5.48 -18.99
C GLY A 77 -11.61 4.20 -19.81
N VAL A 78 -12.78 3.54 -19.83
CA VAL A 78 -13.04 2.35 -20.65
C VAL A 78 -12.75 2.63 -22.13
N THR A 79 -13.28 3.73 -22.68
CA THR A 79 -13.03 4.09 -24.09
C THR A 79 -11.54 4.28 -24.36
N LYS A 80 -10.82 5.01 -23.49
CA LYS A 80 -9.37 5.23 -23.64
C LYS A 80 -8.56 3.95 -23.53
N LEU A 81 -8.89 3.06 -22.59
CA LEU A 81 -8.24 1.74 -22.48
C LEU A 81 -8.42 0.93 -23.76
N LEU A 82 -9.62 0.87 -24.33
CA LEU A 82 -9.90 0.17 -25.58
C LEU A 82 -9.09 0.73 -26.74
N GLN A 83 -9.07 2.06 -26.90
CA GLN A 83 -8.27 2.72 -27.92
C GLN A 83 -6.78 2.40 -27.80
N LEU A 84 -6.25 2.35 -26.57
CA LEU A 84 -4.85 2.02 -26.31
C LEU A 84 -4.49 0.56 -26.60
N THR A 85 -5.46 -0.36 -26.60
CA THR A 85 -5.20 -1.74 -27.03
C THR A 85 -4.90 -1.88 -28.53
N GLU A 86 -5.29 -0.89 -29.35
CA GLU A 86 -5.00 -0.87 -30.79
C GLU A 86 -3.65 -0.21 -31.13
N THR A 87 -2.96 0.33 -30.12
CA THR A 87 -1.66 1.00 -30.31
C THR A 87 -0.53 -0.03 -30.36
N PRO A 88 0.69 0.37 -30.79
CA PRO A 88 1.84 -0.53 -30.83
C PRO A 88 2.13 -1.22 -29.49
N PHE A 89 1.85 -0.56 -28.35
CA PHE A 89 2.05 -1.10 -27.01
C PHE A 89 1.10 -2.22 -26.62
N LYS A 90 -0.08 -2.25 -27.27
CA LYS A 90 -1.17 -3.21 -26.99
C LYS A 90 -1.59 -3.22 -25.51
N GLY A 91 -1.47 -2.10 -24.82
CA GLY A 91 -1.71 -2.05 -23.39
C GLY A 91 -1.44 -0.67 -22.81
N VAL A 92 -1.67 -0.55 -21.51
CA VAL A 92 -1.74 0.76 -20.84
C VAL A 92 -1.57 0.61 -19.33
N PHE A 93 -0.96 1.61 -18.74
CA PHE A 93 -0.91 1.84 -17.31
C PHE A 93 -2.13 2.67 -16.88
N LEU A 94 -3.03 2.07 -16.10
CA LEU A 94 -4.14 2.76 -15.47
C LEU A 94 -3.70 3.24 -14.08
N CYS A 95 -3.22 4.47 -14.05
CA CYS A 95 -2.63 5.12 -12.87
C CYS A 95 -3.56 6.13 -12.21
N ASP A 96 -4.88 5.88 -12.25
CA ASP A 96 -5.81 6.68 -11.47
C ASP A 96 -5.50 6.55 -9.97
N GLU A 97 -5.79 7.61 -9.23
CA GLU A 97 -5.78 7.56 -7.77
C GLU A 97 -6.71 6.45 -7.22
N ALA A 98 -6.46 5.96 -6.01
CA ALA A 98 -7.33 4.92 -5.44
C ALA A 98 -8.77 5.42 -5.25
N GLY A 99 -9.74 4.51 -5.18
CA GLY A 99 -11.15 4.87 -5.08
C GLY A 99 -11.80 5.35 -6.40
N MET A 100 -11.04 5.59 -7.47
CA MET A 100 -11.60 5.92 -8.80
C MET A 100 -12.22 4.72 -9.54
N GLY A 101 -12.13 3.51 -8.98
CA GLY A 101 -12.68 2.29 -9.58
C GLY A 101 -11.85 1.76 -10.75
N LYS A 102 -10.51 1.73 -10.60
CA LYS A 102 -9.57 1.18 -11.59
C LYS A 102 -9.95 -0.24 -12.02
N SER A 103 -10.23 -1.12 -11.07
CA SER A 103 -10.55 -2.52 -11.32
C SER A 103 -11.82 -2.65 -12.18
N LEU A 104 -12.89 -1.93 -11.84
CA LEU A 104 -14.13 -1.91 -12.64
C LEU A 104 -13.89 -1.38 -14.05
N THR A 105 -13.12 -0.29 -14.18
CA THR A 105 -12.77 0.31 -15.48
C THR A 105 -11.99 -0.66 -16.35
N ALA A 106 -10.94 -1.29 -15.81
CA ALA A 106 -10.10 -2.24 -16.54
C ALA A 106 -10.84 -3.54 -16.90
N LEU A 107 -11.61 -4.11 -15.97
CA LEU A 107 -12.40 -5.31 -16.23
C LEU A 107 -13.43 -5.07 -17.34
N THR A 108 -14.09 -3.93 -17.28
CA THR A 108 -15.07 -3.56 -18.30
C THR A 108 -14.42 -3.44 -19.68
N ALA A 109 -13.30 -2.72 -19.79
CA ALA A 109 -12.55 -2.61 -21.04
C ALA A 109 -12.08 -3.99 -21.54
N ALA A 110 -11.59 -4.86 -20.66
CA ALA A 110 -11.10 -6.18 -21.03
C ALA A 110 -12.21 -7.10 -21.57
N LEU A 111 -13.40 -7.05 -20.97
CA LEU A 111 -14.55 -7.83 -21.42
C LEU A 111 -15.05 -7.36 -22.79
N ILE A 112 -15.10 -6.04 -23.03
CA ILE A 112 -15.46 -5.48 -24.34
C ILE A 112 -14.42 -5.89 -25.38
N LYS A 113 -13.13 -5.73 -25.07
CA LYS A 113 -12.04 -6.10 -25.97
C LYS A 113 -12.13 -7.59 -26.34
N ARG A 114 -12.40 -8.45 -25.36
CA ARG A 114 -12.64 -9.87 -25.60
C ARG A 114 -13.83 -10.10 -26.54
N GLU A 115 -14.96 -9.43 -26.33
CA GLU A 115 -16.15 -9.57 -27.20
C GLU A 115 -15.84 -9.16 -28.65
N GLN A 116 -15.05 -8.10 -28.85
CA GLN A 116 -14.58 -7.66 -30.17
C GLN A 116 -13.63 -8.66 -30.85
N MET A 117 -12.95 -9.50 -30.07
CA MET A 117 -11.96 -10.46 -30.56
C MET A 117 -12.52 -11.88 -30.73
N LEU A 118 -13.74 -12.15 -30.27
CA LEU A 118 -14.33 -13.47 -30.46
C LEU A 118 -14.61 -13.74 -31.95
N PRO A 119 -14.40 -14.98 -32.43
CA PRO A 119 -14.04 -16.16 -31.66
C PRO A 119 -12.54 -16.34 -31.39
N ASP A 120 -11.63 -15.54 -31.94
CA ASP A 120 -10.18 -15.81 -32.02
C ASP A 120 -9.38 -15.46 -30.74
N CYS A 121 -10.01 -15.54 -29.57
CA CYS A 121 -9.36 -15.30 -28.29
C CYS A 121 -9.90 -16.23 -27.19
N GLY A 122 -9.16 -16.29 -26.09
CA GLY A 122 -9.52 -17.02 -24.87
C GLY A 122 -10.29 -16.15 -23.87
N PHE A 123 -9.82 -16.15 -22.63
CA PHE A 123 -10.43 -15.45 -21.49
C PHE A 123 -9.66 -14.17 -21.13
N VAL A 124 -10.21 -13.38 -20.19
CA VAL A 124 -9.51 -12.30 -19.49
C VAL A 124 -8.86 -12.88 -18.22
N LEU A 125 -7.55 -12.70 -18.07
CA LEU A 125 -6.80 -13.15 -16.90
C LEU A 125 -6.66 -12.02 -15.89
N VAL A 126 -6.96 -12.30 -14.62
CA VAL A 126 -6.92 -11.30 -13.53
C VAL A 126 -6.15 -11.87 -12.34
N LYS A 127 -5.24 -11.08 -11.76
CA LYS A 127 -4.46 -11.48 -10.57
C LYS A 127 -5.25 -11.40 -9.25
N HIS A 128 -6.28 -10.58 -9.16
CA HIS A 128 -7.15 -10.48 -7.98
C HIS A 128 -8.44 -9.71 -8.33
N PHE A 129 -9.60 -10.12 -7.82
CA PHE A 129 -10.83 -9.33 -7.91
C PHE A 129 -11.73 -9.59 -6.69
N LYS A 130 -12.48 -8.58 -6.27
CA LYS A 130 -13.50 -8.71 -5.22
C LYS A 130 -14.62 -9.65 -5.70
N LYS A 131 -15.20 -10.38 -4.74
CA LYS A 131 -16.18 -11.45 -4.99
C LYS A 131 -17.53 -10.93 -5.53
N ASP A 132 -17.80 -9.63 -5.41
CA ASP A 132 -19.16 -9.07 -5.48
C ASP A 132 -19.62 -8.55 -6.86
N SER A 133 -18.98 -8.97 -7.96
CA SER A 133 -19.53 -8.69 -9.30
C SER A 133 -19.02 -9.73 -10.30
N GLN A 134 -19.66 -10.91 -10.37
CA GLN A 134 -19.13 -12.01 -11.19
C GLN A 134 -19.87 -12.18 -12.52
N PRO A 135 -19.21 -11.87 -13.67
CA PRO A 135 -19.39 -12.67 -14.89
C PRO A 135 -19.01 -14.13 -14.62
N SER A 136 -19.26 -15.05 -15.57
CA SER A 136 -18.83 -16.45 -15.43
C SER A 136 -17.30 -16.52 -15.27
N CYS A 137 -16.84 -16.66 -14.03
CA CYS A 137 -15.42 -16.69 -13.70
C CYS A 137 -15.04 -18.01 -13.02
N ILE A 138 -13.77 -18.37 -13.15
CA ILE A 138 -13.16 -19.49 -12.43
C ILE A 138 -11.96 -18.97 -11.63
N ILE A 139 -11.85 -19.42 -10.39
CA ILE A 139 -10.64 -19.22 -9.59
C ILE A 139 -9.72 -20.39 -9.92
N LEU A 140 -8.56 -20.08 -10.50
CA LEU A 140 -7.53 -21.04 -10.83
C LEU A 140 -6.59 -21.20 -9.64
N ASP A 141 -6.79 -22.29 -8.91
CA ASP A 141 -6.03 -22.69 -7.73
C ASP A 141 -5.34 -24.06 -7.89
N SER A 142 -5.64 -24.79 -8.96
CA SER A 142 -5.11 -26.13 -9.24
C SER A 142 -4.51 -26.23 -10.64
N THR A 143 -3.37 -26.94 -10.75
CA THR A 143 -2.74 -27.31 -12.02
C THR A 143 -3.50 -28.42 -12.74
N SER A 144 -4.47 -29.08 -12.10
CA SER A 144 -5.29 -30.11 -12.74
C SER A 144 -6.33 -29.57 -13.72
N THR A 145 -6.63 -28.27 -13.67
CA THR A 145 -7.65 -27.65 -14.52
C THR A 145 -7.18 -27.61 -15.98
N PRO A 146 -7.86 -28.30 -16.92
CA PRO A 146 -7.43 -28.34 -18.30
C PRO A 146 -7.70 -27.01 -19.02
N VAL A 147 -6.86 -26.69 -20.01
CA VAL A 147 -7.00 -25.48 -20.86
C VAL A 147 -8.40 -25.37 -21.48
N THR A 148 -8.99 -26.50 -21.89
CA THR A 148 -10.34 -26.55 -22.47
C THR A 148 -11.44 -26.10 -21.51
N GLU A 149 -11.24 -26.27 -20.21
CA GLU A 149 -12.17 -25.78 -19.19
C GLU A 149 -12.00 -24.27 -19.03
N LEU A 150 -10.77 -23.77 -18.91
CA LEU A 150 -10.49 -22.33 -18.80
C LEU A 150 -11.07 -21.52 -19.96
N LEU A 151 -10.99 -22.05 -21.19
CA LEU A 151 -11.55 -21.42 -22.39
C LEU A 151 -13.08 -21.29 -22.38
N ARG A 152 -13.81 -21.99 -21.49
CA ARG A 152 -15.26 -21.85 -21.32
C ARG A 152 -15.64 -20.63 -20.48
N HIS A 153 -14.71 -20.10 -19.69
CA HIS A 153 -14.94 -18.95 -18.83
C HIS A 153 -14.58 -17.64 -19.54
N GLN A 154 -15.25 -16.55 -19.12
CA GLN A 154 -14.92 -15.21 -19.63
C GLN A 154 -13.74 -14.62 -18.87
N VAL A 155 -13.66 -14.92 -17.56
CA VAL A 155 -12.66 -14.40 -16.64
C VAL A 155 -12.03 -15.56 -15.88
N VAL A 156 -10.70 -15.57 -15.80
CA VAL A 156 -9.93 -16.50 -14.96
C VAL A 156 -9.18 -15.66 -13.93
N ILE A 157 -9.30 -16.02 -12.66
CA ILE A 157 -8.63 -15.34 -11.55
C ILE A 157 -7.56 -16.28 -10.99
N CYS A 158 -6.31 -15.83 -10.86
CA CYS A 158 -5.24 -16.63 -10.26
C CYS A 158 -4.47 -15.84 -9.20
N SER A 159 -4.07 -16.50 -8.11
CA SER A 159 -3.23 -15.86 -7.09
C SER A 159 -1.77 -15.73 -7.53
N THR A 160 -1.04 -14.77 -6.94
CA THR A 160 0.42 -14.63 -7.13
C THR A 160 1.15 -15.93 -6.79
N THR A 161 0.77 -16.57 -5.69
CA THR A 161 1.42 -17.81 -5.23
C THR A 161 1.22 -18.94 -6.22
N PHE A 162 0.01 -19.07 -6.77
CA PHE A 162 -0.26 -20.05 -7.81
C PHE A 162 0.59 -19.78 -9.06
N LEU A 163 0.60 -18.53 -9.55
CA LEU A 163 1.36 -18.14 -10.73
C LEU A 163 2.86 -18.44 -10.58
N LEU A 164 3.45 -18.05 -9.43
CA LEU A 164 4.87 -18.30 -9.15
C LEU A 164 5.17 -19.80 -9.12
N LYS A 165 4.36 -20.58 -8.40
CA LYS A 165 4.54 -22.04 -8.32
C LYS A 165 4.49 -22.69 -9.71
N THR A 166 3.52 -22.31 -10.54
CA THR A 166 3.40 -22.86 -11.90
C THR A 166 4.50 -22.40 -12.84
N PHE A 167 5.05 -21.22 -12.60
CA PHE A 167 6.18 -20.71 -13.36
C PHE A 167 7.48 -21.43 -13.00
N ASP A 168 7.68 -21.78 -11.73
CA ASP A 168 8.84 -22.56 -11.29
C ASP A 168 8.85 -23.95 -11.92
N GLU A 169 7.69 -24.63 -11.88
CA GLU A 169 7.50 -25.90 -12.57
C GLU A 169 7.70 -25.76 -14.11
N TYR A 170 7.32 -24.62 -14.69
CA TYR A 170 7.56 -24.32 -16.11
C TYR A 170 9.06 -24.19 -16.42
N GLN A 171 9.80 -23.41 -15.63
CA GLN A 171 11.23 -23.16 -15.83
C GLN A 171 12.02 -24.47 -15.68
N GLU A 172 11.75 -25.23 -14.63
CA GLU A 172 12.35 -26.54 -14.41
C GLU A 172 12.16 -27.49 -15.60
N TYR A 173 10.92 -27.58 -16.11
CA TYR A 173 10.62 -28.40 -17.28
C TYR A 173 11.30 -27.87 -18.56
N PHE A 174 11.30 -26.56 -18.77
CA PHE A 174 11.91 -25.93 -19.94
C PHE A 174 13.42 -26.18 -20.01
N GLU A 175 14.13 -26.02 -18.87
CA GLU A 175 15.56 -26.31 -18.76
C GLU A 175 15.86 -27.79 -19.02
N TYR A 176 15.09 -28.70 -18.42
CA TYR A 176 15.24 -30.14 -18.64
C TYR A 176 15.01 -30.52 -20.11
N SER A 177 13.96 -29.96 -20.74
CA SER A 177 13.68 -30.17 -22.17
C SER A 177 14.81 -29.64 -23.05
N GLY A 178 15.38 -28.47 -22.73
CA GLY A 178 16.53 -27.92 -23.45
C GLY A 178 17.77 -28.80 -23.33
N LEU A 179 18.02 -29.36 -22.15
CA LEU A 179 19.14 -30.27 -21.90
C LEU A 179 18.99 -31.58 -22.67
N ILE A 180 17.78 -32.15 -22.72
CA ILE A 180 17.47 -33.33 -23.53
C ILE A 180 17.74 -33.06 -25.01
N LEU A 181 17.31 -31.90 -25.53
CA LEU A 181 17.55 -31.53 -26.93
C LEU A 181 19.04 -31.36 -27.24
N ALA A 182 19.83 -30.86 -26.29
CA ALA A 182 21.26 -30.62 -26.48
C ALA A 182 22.13 -31.88 -26.33
N LEU A 183 21.83 -32.75 -25.36
CA LEU A 183 22.71 -33.85 -24.94
C LEU A 183 22.11 -35.25 -25.13
N GLY A 184 20.82 -35.34 -25.46
CA GLY A 184 20.05 -36.58 -25.45
C GLY A 184 19.58 -36.98 -24.04
N ILE A 185 18.54 -37.82 -23.99
CA ILE A 185 17.87 -38.23 -22.74
C ILE A 185 18.83 -38.96 -21.78
N GLU A 186 19.69 -39.84 -22.30
CA GLU A 186 20.63 -40.64 -21.51
C GLU A 186 21.67 -39.78 -20.78
N SER A 187 22.12 -38.70 -21.41
CA SER A 187 23.10 -37.76 -20.83
C SER A 187 22.44 -36.72 -19.91
N ALA A 188 21.21 -36.31 -20.22
CA ALA A 188 20.48 -35.28 -19.48
C ALA A 188 19.88 -35.78 -18.16
N THR A 189 19.35 -37.00 -18.14
CA THR A 189 18.64 -37.56 -16.97
C THR A 189 19.51 -37.69 -15.71
N PRO A 190 20.79 -38.12 -15.79
CA PRO A 190 21.67 -38.15 -14.61
C PRO A 190 21.98 -36.77 -14.02
N LEU A 191 21.91 -35.71 -14.83
CA LEU A 191 22.17 -34.33 -14.38
C LEU A 191 20.99 -33.73 -13.61
N LEU A 192 19.77 -34.20 -13.89
CA LEU A 192 18.53 -33.77 -13.25
C LEU A 192 17.65 -34.98 -12.86
N PRO A 193 18.09 -35.81 -11.90
CA PRO A 193 17.50 -37.13 -11.63
C PRO A 193 16.07 -37.09 -11.07
N ASN A 194 15.64 -35.92 -10.56
CA ASN A 194 14.30 -35.75 -9.99
C ASN A 194 13.28 -35.23 -11.01
N GLN A 195 13.69 -34.91 -12.24
CA GLN A 195 12.77 -34.38 -13.24
C GLN A 195 11.99 -35.48 -13.95
N LYS A 196 10.70 -35.21 -14.17
CA LYS A 196 9.82 -36.11 -14.91
C LYS A 196 9.87 -35.76 -16.41
N LEU A 197 9.95 -36.80 -17.25
CA LEU A 197 9.84 -36.67 -18.71
C LEU A 197 8.45 -36.19 -19.16
N GLU A 198 7.42 -36.45 -18.37
CA GLU A 198 6.06 -36.05 -18.69
C GLU A 198 5.88 -34.54 -18.53
N ARG A 199 5.33 -33.88 -19.56
CA ARG A 199 5.05 -32.44 -19.53
C ARG A 199 4.09 -32.13 -18.39
N PRO A 200 4.45 -31.26 -17.43
CA PRO A 200 3.54 -30.85 -16.37
C PRO A 200 2.34 -30.10 -16.96
N ASN A 201 1.16 -30.29 -16.38
CA ASN A 201 -0.02 -29.54 -16.78
C ASN A 201 0.05 -28.12 -16.21
N LEU A 202 0.50 -27.17 -17.03
CA LEU A 202 0.73 -25.78 -16.62
C LEU A 202 -0.24 -24.86 -17.37
N PRO A 203 -1.48 -24.71 -16.87
CA PRO A 203 -2.57 -24.09 -17.63
C PRO A 203 -2.33 -22.64 -18.05
N LEU A 204 -1.42 -21.89 -17.40
CA LEU A 204 -1.09 -20.52 -17.79
C LEU A 204 0.16 -20.42 -18.69
N HIS A 205 1.08 -21.38 -18.60
CA HIS A 205 2.38 -21.40 -19.30
C HIS A 205 2.39 -22.47 -20.40
N CYS A 206 1.29 -22.59 -21.14
CA CYS A 206 1.09 -23.64 -22.13
C CYS A 206 0.96 -23.09 -23.56
N ASP A 207 1.63 -23.73 -24.52
CA ASP A 207 1.59 -23.34 -25.94
C ASP A 207 0.26 -23.69 -26.62
N THR A 208 -0.59 -24.50 -25.98
CA THR A 208 -1.89 -24.91 -26.52
C THR A 208 -2.76 -23.70 -26.90
N TYR A 209 -2.67 -22.58 -26.19
CA TYR A 209 -3.39 -21.36 -26.58
C TYR A 209 -2.96 -20.82 -27.94
N ASN A 210 -1.67 -20.91 -28.27
CA ASN A 210 -1.16 -20.52 -29.58
C ASN A 210 -1.62 -21.50 -30.66
N SER A 211 -1.53 -22.81 -30.39
CA SER A 211 -1.96 -23.85 -31.32
C SER A 211 -3.45 -23.79 -31.65
N LEU A 212 -4.28 -23.39 -30.68
CA LEU A 212 -5.72 -23.22 -30.86
C LEU A 212 -6.13 -21.85 -31.42
N ASN A 213 -5.18 -20.92 -31.58
CA ASN A 213 -5.45 -19.49 -31.83
C ASN A 213 -6.45 -18.91 -30.80
N LYS A 214 -6.23 -19.21 -29.51
CA LYS A 214 -7.05 -18.79 -28.37
C LYS A 214 -6.19 -18.16 -27.28
N ARG A 215 -5.28 -17.25 -27.64
CA ARG A 215 -4.46 -16.52 -26.65
C ARG A 215 -5.36 -15.75 -25.68
N ILE A 216 -4.82 -15.48 -24.50
CA ILE A 216 -5.53 -14.71 -23.47
C ILE A 216 -5.87 -13.33 -24.03
N ALA A 217 -7.13 -12.94 -23.94
CA ALA A 217 -7.62 -11.71 -24.55
C ALA A 217 -6.98 -10.47 -23.89
N ALA A 218 -7.00 -10.41 -22.57
CA ALA A 218 -6.36 -9.36 -21.81
C ALA A 218 -5.83 -9.87 -20.47
N LEU A 219 -4.69 -9.35 -20.04
CA LEU A 219 -4.14 -9.48 -18.69
C LEU A 219 -4.49 -8.23 -17.88
N ILE A 220 -5.07 -8.39 -16.70
CA ILE A 220 -5.28 -7.32 -15.72
C ILE A 220 -4.36 -7.57 -14.53
N LEU A 221 -3.37 -6.70 -14.38
CA LEU A 221 -2.43 -6.73 -13.27
C LEU A 221 -2.79 -5.65 -12.26
N ASP A 222 -3.46 -6.05 -11.18
CA ASP A 222 -3.70 -5.16 -10.05
C ASP A 222 -2.43 -4.99 -9.20
N GLU A 223 -2.25 -3.77 -8.70
CA GLU A 223 -1.03 -3.30 -8.04
C GLU A 223 0.25 -3.61 -8.84
N SER A 224 0.32 -3.13 -10.08
CA SER A 224 1.41 -3.43 -11.04
C SER A 224 2.79 -3.05 -10.54
N HIS A 225 2.89 -2.12 -9.60
CA HIS A 225 4.16 -1.71 -8.98
C HIS A 225 4.91 -2.86 -8.28
N TYR A 226 4.24 -3.99 -7.98
CA TYR A 226 4.94 -5.18 -7.46
C TYR A 226 5.83 -5.85 -8.51
N ALA A 227 5.60 -5.59 -9.80
CA ALA A 227 6.41 -6.09 -10.89
C ALA A 227 7.43 -5.06 -11.41
N HIS A 228 7.82 -4.08 -10.59
CA HIS A 228 8.83 -3.08 -10.96
C HIS A 228 10.21 -3.69 -11.23
N ASP A 229 10.58 -4.74 -10.50
CA ASP A 229 11.83 -5.47 -10.70
C ASP A 229 11.67 -6.47 -11.86
N ALA A 230 12.31 -6.16 -12.99
CA ALA A 230 12.35 -6.96 -14.20
C ALA A 230 12.96 -8.36 -14.00
N TYR A 231 13.88 -8.51 -13.04
CA TYR A 231 14.56 -9.77 -12.76
C TYR A 231 13.80 -10.61 -11.75
N SER A 232 12.80 -10.05 -11.06
CA SER A 232 11.99 -10.82 -10.13
C SER A 232 11.27 -11.98 -10.84
N GLN A 233 11.24 -13.13 -10.17
CA GLN A 233 10.49 -14.31 -10.62
C GLN A 233 9.03 -13.98 -10.94
N PHE A 234 8.43 -13.03 -10.21
CA PHE A 234 7.07 -12.56 -10.45
C PHE A 234 6.93 -11.85 -11.80
N ASN A 235 7.86 -10.95 -12.15
CA ASN A 235 7.85 -10.28 -13.44
C ASN A 235 8.08 -11.28 -14.59
N GLN A 236 9.07 -12.16 -14.44
CA GLN A 236 9.36 -13.20 -15.43
C GLN A 236 8.16 -14.12 -15.66
N ALA A 237 7.47 -14.52 -14.58
CA ALA A 237 6.24 -15.30 -14.66
C ALA A 237 5.16 -14.59 -15.48
N LEU A 238 4.93 -13.30 -15.24
CA LEU A 238 3.97 -12.51 -16.01
C LEU A 238 4.35 -12.39 -17.50
N ARG A 239 5.62 -12.14 -17.81
CA ARG A 239 6.13 -12.02 -19.20
C ARG A 239 6.02 -13.32 -20.00
N SER A 240 6.05 -14.46 -19.32
CA SER A 240 5.87 -15.76 -19.98
C SER A 240 4.44 -15.99 -20.47
N ILE A 241 3.44 -15.28 -19.89
CA ILE A 241 2.04 -15.40 -20.25
C ILE A 241 1.78 -14.71 -21.59
N LYS A 242 1.21 -15.44 -22.55
CA LYS A 242 0.88 -14.91 -23.88
C LYS A 242 -0.53 -14.33 -23.92
N CYS A 243 -0.62 -13.00 -23.96
CA CYS A 243 -1.87 -12.26 -24.08
C CYS A 243 -1.86 -11.29 -25.27
N HIS A 244 -3.04 -10.88 -25.73
CA HIS A 244 -3.18 -9.86 -26.78
C HIS A 244 -3.03 -8.44 -26.24
N SER A 245 -3.56 -8.19 -25.04
CA SER A 245 -3.45 -6.89 -24.39
C SER A 245 -3.16 -6.99 -22.89
N ALA A 246 -2.60 -5.94 -22.31
CA ALA A 246 -2.35 -5.87 -20.87
C ALA A 246 -2.76 -4.52 -20.28
N PHE A 247 -3.41 -4.56 -19.11
CA PHE A 247 -3.79 -3.41 -18.30
C PHE A 247 -3.06 -3.49 -16.97
N LEU A 248 -2.21 -2.51 -16.70
CA LEU A 248 -1.37 -2.44 -15.50
C LEU A 248 -1.95 -1.38 -14.56
N LEU A 249 -2.47 -1.77 -13.41
CA LEU A 249 -3.21 -0.89 -12.50
C LEU A 249 -2.32 -0.55 -11.30
N SER A 250 -2.07 0.73 -11.03
CA SER A 250 -1.36 1.14 -9.81
C SER A 250 -1.63 2.61 -9.50
N GLY A 251 -1.96 2.96 -8.25
CA GLY A 251 -2.03 4.38 -7.86
C GLY A 251 -0.65 5.06 -7.81
N ALA A 252 0.42 4.28 -7.64
CA ALA A 252 1.79 4.75 -7.55
C ALA A 252 2.69 3.82 -8.38
N PRO A 253 2.84 4.07 -9.70
CA PRO A 253 3.62 3.20 -10.57
C PRO A 253 5.14 3.29 -10.31
N ILE A 254 5.62 4.37 -9.66
CA ILE A 254 7.02 4.59 -9.30
C ILE A 254 7.13 4.55 -7.78
N LYS A 255 8.03 3.72 -7.23
CA LYS A 255 8.26 3.65 -5.78
C LYS A 255 9.49 4.41 -5.34
N SER A 256 10.58 4.23 -6.08
CA SER A 256 11.91 4.67 -5.65
C SER A 256 12.75 5.23 -6.78
N SER A 257 12.61 4.68 -7.99
CA SER A 257 13.41 5.06 -9.15
C SER A 257 12.57 5.07 -10.42
N TRP A 258 12.92 5.94 -11.37
CA TRP A 258 12.32 5.95 -12.71
C TRP A 258 12.46 4.61 -13.43
N ARG A 259 13.50 3.82 -13.08
CA ARG A 259 13.71 2.43 -13.55
C ARG A 259 12.60 1.48 -13.12
N ASP A 260 11.80 1.81 -12.10
CA ASP A 260 10.64 1.00 -11.69
C ASP A 260 9.59 0.83 -12.81
N LEU A 261 9.54 1.79 -13.74
CA LEU A 261 8.65 1.71 -14.91
C LEU A 261 9.12 0.68 -15.93
N TYR A 262 10.43 0.41 -16.03
CA TYR A 262 10.97 -0.54 -17.01
C TYR A 262 10.40 -1.95 -16.81
N GLY A 263 10.50 -2.49 -15.58
CA GLY A 263 9.99 -3.83 -15.29
C GLY A 263 8.51 -3.97 -15.61
N GLN A 264 7.72 -2.94 -15.31
CA GLN A 264 6.29 -2.94 -15.65
C GLN A 264 6.05 -2.84 -17.16
N THR A 265 6.81 -2.02 -17.87
CA THR A 265 6.66 -1.81 -19.32
C THR A 265 6.93 -3.09 -20.10
N MET A 266 7.84 -3.96 -19.63
CA MET A 266 8.11 -5.26 -20.26
C MET A 266 6.95 -6.27 -20.20
N ILE A 267 5.95 -6.02 -19.36
CA ILE A 267 4.75 -6.88 -19.26
C ILE A 267 3.80 -6.58 -20.42
N LEU A 268 3.88 -5.38 -21.01
CA LEU A 268 3.06 -5.01 -22.15
C LEU A 268 3.44 -5.85 -23.38
N PRO A 269 2.46 -6.47 -24.08
CA PRO A 269 2.76 -7.33 -25.24
C PRO A 269 3.48 -6.62 -26.39
N GLY A 270 3.34 -5.29 -26.47
CA GLY A 270 3.97 -4.44 -27.47
C GLY A 270 5.16 -3.63 -26.96
N SER A 271 5.77 -4.02 -25.83
CA SER A 271 6.93 -3.33 -25.28
C SER A 271 8.08 -3.29 -26.28
N PRO A 272 8.71 -2.13 -26.54
CA PRO A 272 9.86 -2.03 -27.42
C PRO A 272 11.17 -2.48 -26.73
N PHE A 273 11.18 -2.61 -25.40
CA PHE A 273 12.36 -2.99 -24.64
C PHE A 273 12.32 -4.48 -24.26
N GLN A 274 13.39 -5.20 -24.55
CA GLN A 274 13.53 -6.61 -24.17
C GLN A 274 14.54 -6.81 -23.03
N HIS A 275 15.52 -5.91 -22.95
CA HIS A 275 16.64 -5.92 -22.01
C HIS A 275 16.72 -4.58 -21.26
N ILE A 276 17.27 -4.56 -20.04
CA ILE A 276 17.31 -3.33 -19.23
C ILE A 276 18.36 -2.40 -19.77
N GLU A 277 19.40 -2.99 -20.35
CA GLU A 277 20.48 -2.32 -21.04
C GLU A 277 19.93 -1.45 -22.18
N ASP A 278 18.95 -1.94 -22.94
CA ASP A 278 18.27 -1.15 -23.99
C ASP A 278 17.55 0.09 -23.41
N PHE A 279 17.01 -0.04 -22.20
CA PHE A 279 16.27 1.02 -21.52
C PHE A 279 17.20 2.03 -20.85
N ASP A 280 18.28 1.55 -20.22
CA ASP A 280 19.32 2.36 -19.62
C ASP A 280 20.10 3.13 -20.71
N ASP A 281 20.51 2.48 -21.80
CA ASP A 281 21.16 3.13 -22.95
C ASP A 281 20.29 4.24 -23.56
N MET A 282 18.96 4.11 -23.47
CA MET A 282 18.00 5.07 -23.98
C MET A 282 17.81 6.29 -23.05
N PHE A 283 17.76 6.06 -21.74
CA PHE A 283 17.27 7.06 -20.78
C PHE A 283 18.29 7.52 -19.72
N GLU A 284 19.41 6.83 -19.56
CA GLU A 284 20.44 7.20 -18.60
C GLU A 284 21.32 8.35 -19.13
N THR A 285 21.52 9.39 -18.31
CA THR A 285 22.29 10.58 -18.68
C THR A 285 23.59 10.68 -17.88
N GLY A 286 24.60 9.90 -18.27
CA GLY A 286 25.99 10.05 -17.84
C GLY A 286 26.59 8.84 -17.11
N PRO A 287 27.94 8.72 -17.04
CA PRO A 287 28.60 7.65 -16.32
C PRO A 287 28.61 7.97 -14.82
N GLY A 288 27.70 7.39 -14.05
CA GLY A 288 27.59 7.64 -12.61
C GLY A 288 27.61 6.35 -11.81
N GLU A 289 28.62 6.20 -10.97
CA GLU A 289 28.86 5.06 -10.04
C GLU A 289 27.78 4.88 -8.94
N ASP A 290 26.68 5.63 -8.97
CA ASP A 290 25.57 5.56 -8.02
C ASP A 290 24.21 5.49 -8.75
N ASN A 291 23.57 4.32 -8.75
CA ASN A 291 22.14 4.08 -9.02
C ASN A 291 21.42 5.05 -9.99
N GLY A 292 21.93 5.17 -11.22
CA GLY A 292 21.20 5.75 -12.36
C GLY A 292 20.96 7.25 -12.26
N SER A 293 21.71 8.02 -13.04
CA SER A 293 21.39 9.42 -13.29
C SER A 293 19.93 9.55 -13.76
N VAL A 294 19.24 10.56 -13.25
CA VAL A 294 17.84 10.85 -13.61
C VAL A 294 17.81 11.35 -15.06
N PRO A 295 16.86 10.93 -15.92
CA PRO A 295 16.74 11.44 -17.28
C PRO A 295 16.69 12.98 -17.31
N GLU A 296 17.68 13.61 -17.95
CA GLU A 296 17.81 15.07 -18.04
C GLU A 296 17.66 15.61 -19.48
N GLY A 297 17.30 16.90 -19.59
CA GLY A 297 17.20 17.62 -20.86
C GLY A 297 16.30 16.95 -21.90
N VAL A 298 16.82 16.75 -23.10
CA VAL A 298 16.10 16.12 -24.22
C VAL A 298 15.66 14.69 -23.90
N ILE A 299 16.50 13.95 -23.17
CA ILE A 299 16.21 12.56 -22.80
C ILE A 299 15.04 12.51 -21.81
N SER A 300 14.96 13.48 -20.90
CA SER A 300 13.78 13.65 -20.03
C SER A 300 12.49 13.88 -20.84
N ASN A 301 12.52 14.77 -21.82
CA ASN A 301 11.36 15.03 -22.68
C ASN A 301 10.94 13.78 -23.48
N MET A 302 11.92 13.01 -23.97
CA MET A 302 11.68 11.76 -24.68
C MET A 302 11.05 10.71 -23.76
N PHE A 303 11.58 10.57 -22.54
CA PHE A 303 11.06 9.71 -21.49
C PHE A 303 9.61 10.07 -21.15
N GLN A 304 9.35 11.35 -20.87
CA GLN A 304 8.00 11.87 -20.60
C GLN A 304 7.06 11.54 -21.76
N ARG A 305 7.44 11.87 -23.00
CA ARG A 305 6.60 11.62 -24.18
C ARG A 305 6.29 10.13 -24.33
N TYR A 306 7.28 9.26 -24.19
CA TYR A 306 7.11 7.81 -24.26
C TYR A 306 6.07 7.29 -23.26
N PHE A 307 6.13 7.73 -22.00
CA PHE A 307 5.19 7.32 -20.97
C PHE A 307 3.83 8.02 -21.06
N MET A 308 3.78 9.26 -21.57
CA MET A 308 2.51 9.94 -21.88
C MET A 308 1.68 9.18 -22.93
N GLY A 309 2.31 8.38 -23.80
CA GLY A 309 1.60 7.51 -24.75
C GLY A 309 1.03 6.23 -24.14
N GLN A 310 1.34 5.94 -22.87
CA GLN A 310 1.03 4.65 -22.22
C GLN A 310 0.36 4.79 -20.85
N ILE A 311 0.43 5.95 -20.20
CA ILE A 311 -0.13 6.19 -18.87
C ILE A 311 -1.44 6.97 -18.97
N LEU A 312 -2.51 6.35 -18.49
CA LEU A 312 -3.78 7.01 -18.19
C LEU A 312 -3.84 7.24 -16.67
N SER A 313 -3.67 8.49 -16.24
CA SER A 313 -3.84 8.90 -14.84
C SER A 313 -4.81 10.06 -14.77
N ARG A 314 -5.78 9.98 -13.86
CA ARG A 314 -6.74 11.05 -13.58
C ARG A 314 -6.75 11.33 -12.09
N PRO A 315 -6.92 12.59 -11.69
CA PRO A 315 -6.94 12.96 -10.29
C PRO A 315 -8.29 12.64 -9.64
N LYS A 316 -8.30 12.48 -8.31
CA LYS A 316 -9.55 12.37 -7.52
C LYS A 316 -10.45 13.58 -7.68
N SER A 317 -9.91 14.75 -8.00
CA SER A 317 -10.70 15.96 -8.26
C SER A 317 -11.72 15.78 -9.40
N ALA A 318 -11.48 14.84 -10.32
CA ALA A 318 -12.45 14.48 -11.36
C ALA A 318 -13.76 13.88 -10.80
N LEU A 319 -13.77 13.43 -9.55
CA LEU A 319 -14.95 12.91 -8.86
C LEU A 319 -15.74 14.00 -8.11
N ASN A 320 -15.25 15.24 -8.06
CA ASN A 320 -15.86 16.36 -7.31
C ASN A 320 -16.19 16.01 -5.84
N LEU A 321 -15.29 15.28 -5.18
CA LEU A 321 -15.44 14.91 -3.77
C LEU A 321 -15.15 16.12 -2.86
N PRO A 322 -15.77 16.20 -1.67
CA PRO A 322 -15.40 17.20 -0.68
C PRO A 322 -13.94 17.00 -0.23
N ASP A 323 -13.22 18.10 -0.04
CA ASP A 323 -11.86 18.07 0.48
C ASP A 323 -11.81 17.44 1.88
N TRP A 324 -10.74 16.70 2.16
CA TRP A 324 -10.44 16.22 3.50
C TRP A 324 -9.65 17.28 4.28
N THR A 325 -9.78 17.28 5.60
CA THR A 325 -9.04 18.20 6.47
C THR A 325 -7.96 17.46 7.26
N ARG A 326 -6.74 18.01 7.27
CA ARG A 326 -5.66 17.52 8.11
C ARG A 326 -5.58 18.34 9.39
N HIS A 327 -5.61 17.67 10.53
CA HIS A 327 -5.36 18.29 11.83
C HIS A 327 -4.13 17.64 12.47
N VAL A 328 -3.20 18.47 12.94
CA VAL A 328 -2.05 18.01 13.73
C VAL A 328 -2.36 18.32 15.19
N VAL A 329 -2.52 17.27 16.00
CA VAL A 329 -2.76 17.41 17.45
C VAL A 329 -1.40 17.33 18.16
N PRO A 330 -0.94 18.42 18.80
CA PRO A 330 0.31 18.39 19.55
C PRO A 330 0.14 17.51 20.79
N VAL A 331 1.17 16.72 21.10
CA VAL A 331 1.22 15.94 22.34
C VAL A 331 1.79 16.86 23.43
N ILE A 332 0.98 17.14 24.45
CA ILE A 332 1.39 17.97 25.58
C ILE A 332 2.20 17.11 26.55
N SER A 333 3.45 17.50 26.78
CA SER A 333 4.34 16.87 27.77
C SER A 333 4.14 17.53 29.13
N GLU A 334 3.97 16.73 30.18
CA GLU A 334 3.94 17.25 31.57
C GLU A 334 5.36 17.25 32.16
N PRO A 335 5.60 17.94 33.30
CA PRO A 335 6.92 17.95 33.94
C PRO A 335 7.50 16.56 34.22
N ARG A 336 6.64 15.58 34.57
CA ARG A 336 7.03 14.17 34.77
C ARG A 336 7.59 13.48 33.52
N ASP A 337 7.23 13.97 32.33
CA ASP A 337 7.64 13.41 31.05
C ASP A 337 8.97 14.01 30.55
N ARG A 338 9.47 15.08 31.19
CA ARG A 338 10.67 15.84 30.79
C ARG A 338 11.91 14.96 30.69
N TYR A 339 12.06 13.98 31.59
CA TYR A 339 13.17 13.03 31.55
C TYR A 339 13.18 12.23 30.24
N ASN A 340 12.03 11.64 29.87
CA ASN A 340 11.90 10.87 28.64
C ASN A 340 12.18 11.72 27.41
N TYR A 341 11.70 12.98 27.41
CA TYR A 341 11.99 13.92 26.33
C TYR A 341 13.49 14.19 26.17
N LEU A 342 14.21 14.45 27.27
CA LEU A 342 15.66 14.68 27.22
C LEU A 342 16.41 13.43 26.71
N VAL A 343 15.99 12.23 27.12
CA VAL A 343 16.56 10.98 26.62
C VAL A 343 16.28 10.80 25.12
N ILE A 344 15.08 11.11 24.64
CA ILE A 344 14.75 11.08 23.20
C ILE A 344 15.67 12.02 22.43
N VAL A 345 15.82 13.27 22.89
CA VAL A 345 16.69 14.27 22.26
C VAL A 345 18.14 13.77 22.22
N TYR A 346 18.65 13.23 23.32
CA TYR A 346 19.99 12.64 23.38
C TYR A 346 20.17 11.51 22.36
N LEU A 347 19.24 10.55 22.31
CA LEU A 347 19.29 9.42 21.38
C LEU A 347 19.28 9.88 19.91
N VAL A 348 18.46 10.89 19.58
CA VAL A 348 18.39 11.47 18.23
C VAL A 348 19.69 12.21 17.88
N CYS A 349 20.25 12.98 18.82
CA CYS A 349 21.52 13.68 18.61
C CYS A 349 22.67 12.70 18.38
N GLU A 350 22.78 11.65 19.19
CA GLU A 350 23.81 10.62 19.00
C GLU A 350 23.60 9.85 17.70
N ALA A 351 22.37 9.50 17.35
CA ALA A 351 22.07 8.90 16.04
C ALA A 351 22.52 9.78 14.86
N LYS A 352 22.32 11.10 14.95
CA LYS A 352 22.79 12.06 13.93
C LYS A 352 24.31 12.06 13.78
N ARG A 353 25.08 11.82 14.85
CA ARG A 353 26.55 11.73 14.77
C ARG A 353 26.98 10.54 13.91
N HIS A 354 26.28 9.42 14.02
CA HIS A 354 26.50 8.24 13.18
C HIS A 354 26.11 8.42 11.70
N ILE A 355 25.38 9.48 11.34
CA ILE A 355 24.96 9.77 9.95
C ILE A 355 25.99 10.65 9.23
N ARG A 356 26.80 11.43 9.95
CA ARG A 356 27.76 12.39 9.35
C ARG A 356 28.86 11.72 8.52
N ASP A 357 29.12 10.43 8.72
CA ASP A 357 30.20 9.69 8.05
C ASP A 357 29.79 9.02 6.71
N LYS A 358 28.73 9.51 6.05
CA LYS A 358 28.20 9.04 4.75
C LYS A 358 27.80 7.56 4.65
N LYS A 359 27.97 6.76 5.70
CA LYS A 359 27.41 5.41 5.83
C LYS A 359 26.37 5.40 6.93
N PHE A 360 25.12 5.13 6.57
CA PHE A 360 24.05 4.89 7.54
C PHE A 360 24.40 3.63 8.35
N THR A 361 24.94 3.81 9.55
CA THR A 361 25.34 2.66 10.37
C THR A 361 24.11 1.99 11.00
N LYS A 362 24.18 0.67 11.17
CA LYS A 362 23.14 -0.10 11.89
C LYS A 362 22.90 0.46 13.30
N ASP A 363 23.93 1.04 13.91
CA ASP A 363 23.88 1.61 15.25
C ASP A 363 23.07 2.91 15.30
N GLY A 364 23.23 3.81 14.31
CA GLY A 364 22.41 5.01 14.19
C GLY A 364 20.91 4.71 14.06
N MET A 365 20.56 3.72 13.23
CA MET A 365 19.16 3.27 13.10
C MET A 365 18.62 2.63 14.38
N ALA A 366 19.45 1.89 15.12
CA ALA A 366 19.05 1.31 16.40
C ALA A 366 18.72 2.41 17.42
N LEU A 367 19.48 3.51 17.45
CA LEU A 367 19.22 4.66 18.33
C LEU A 367 17.93 5.40 17.95
N ILE A 368 17.69 5.64 16.65
CA ILE A 368 16.43 6.24 16.17
C ILE A 368 15.24 5.36 16.55
N ASN A 369 15.35 4.04 16.37
CA ASN A 369 14.28 3.11 16.76
C ASN A 369 14.01 3.12 18.26
N LYS A 370 15.05 3.26 19.11
CA LYS A 370 14.87 3.43 20.57
C LYS A 370 14.16 4.75 20.89
N ALA A 371 14.60 5.86 20.29
CA ALA A 371 13.97 7.16 20.46
C ALA A 371 12.49 7.14 20.03
N HIS A 372 12.18 6.51 18.90
CA HIS A 372 10.83 6.37 18.39
C HIS A 372 9.93 5.54 19.33
N ARG A 373 10.45 4.44 19.90
CA ARG A 373 9.72 3.64 20.90
C ARG A 373 9.43 4.44 22.17
N LEU A 374 10.44 5.14 22.68
CA LEU A 374 10.31 5.97 23.88
C LEU A 374 9.31 7.13 23.70
N ALA A 375 9.30 7.74 22.52
CA ALA A 375 8.33 8.78 22.16
C ALA A 375 6.88 8.28 22.11
N ASN A 376 6.67 6.98 21.90
CA ASN A 376 5.34 6.36 22.00
C ASN A 376 5.02 5.98 23.45
N HIS A 377 5.87 5.16 24.07
CA HIS A 377 5.71 4.73 25.46
C HIS A 377 7.02 4.20 26.05
N PRO A 378 7.42 4.60 27.28
CA PRO A 378 8.66 4.13 27.91
C PRO A 378 8.78 2.60 27.99
N VAL A 379 7.70 1.93 28.37
CA VAL A 379 7.63 0.48 28.50
C VAL A 379 7.95 -0.32 27.22
N LEU A 380 7.96 0.32 26.05
CA LEU A 380 8.38 -0.33 24.80
C LEU A 380 9.89 -0.56 24.71
N LEU A 381 10.68 0.05 25.59
CA LEU A 381 12.09 -0.25 25.77
C LEU A 381 12.30 -1.51 26.63
N ASP A 382 11.45 -1.70 27.64
CA ASP A 382 11.56 -2.76 28.64
C ASP A 382 10.67 -3.95 28.30
N GLY A 383 11.08 -4.75 27.32
CA GLY A 383 10.40 -6.02 27.02
C GLY A 383 10.44 -6.99 28.22
N PRO A 384 9.40 -7.82 28.45
CA PRO A 384 9.46 -8.89 29.43
C PRO A 384 10.64 -9.81 29.12
N GLN A 385 11.47 -10.05 30.13
CA GLN A 385 12.55 -11.04 30.09
C GLN A 385 11.93 -12.43 30.30
N ILE A 386 12.17 -13.35 29.37
CA ILE A 386 11.75 -14.76 29.51
C ILE A 386 13.02 -15.58 29.60
N ASP A 387 13.21 -16.25 30.73
CA ASP A 387 14.21 -17.29 30.89
C ASP A 387 13.70 -18.57 30.23
N ILE A 388 14.11 -18.81 28.98
CA ILE A 388 13.88 -20.11 28.34
C ILE A 388 14.93 -21.06 28.89
N LYS A 389 14.51 -22.01 29.73
CA LYS A 389 15.33 -23.18 30.09
C LYS A 389 15.50 -24.06 28.85
N THR A 390 16.48 -23.78 28.01
CA THR A 390 16.93 -24.75 27.01
C THR A 390 17.66 -25.87 27.76
N GLY A 391 17.30 -27.13 27.49
CA GLY A 391 17.81 -28.33 28.18
C GLY A 391 19.30 -28.64 27.96
N ALA A 392 20.13 -27.64 27.71
CA ALA A 392 21.58 -27.77 27.61
C ALA A 392 22.23 -26.65 28.43
N GLY A 393 22.76 -27.03 29.60
CA GLY A 393 23.76 -26.33 30.41
C GLY A 393 23.77 -24.79 30.42
N ASN A 394 23.32 -24.22 31.54
CA ASN A 394 23.60 -22.86 32.04
C ASN A 394 24.32 -21.90 31.07
N LYS A 395 23.55 -21.28 30.18
CA LYS A 395 23.83 -19.92 29.71
C LYS A 395 22.54 -19.12 29.75
N GLN A 396 22.44 -18.20 30.72
CA GLN A 396 21.48 -17.10 30.69
C GLN A 396 21.68 -16.36 29.37
N ARG A 397 20.78 -16.58 28.41
CA ARG A 397 20.65 -15.70 27.26
C ARG A 397 19.29 -15.04 27.39
N SER A 398 19.29 -13.82 27.91
CA SER A 398 18.23 -12.87 27.62
C SER A 398 18.08 -12.83 26.10
N ILE A 399 16.88 -13.06 25.58
CA ILE A 399 16.62 -12.92 24.16
C ILE A 399 16.94 -11.46 23.84
N PRO A 400 18.01 -11.14 23.08
CA PRO A 400 18.16 -9.79 22.57
C PRO A 400 16.94 -9.58 21.70
N SER A 401 16.34 -8.41 21.76
CA SER A 401 15.30 -7.95 20.82
C SER A 401 15.80 -7.81 19.37
N ARG A 402 16.69 -8.71 18.92
CA ARG A 402 17.14 -8.93 17.54
C ARG A 402 16.11 -9.77 16.82
N SER A 403 14.95 -9.17 16.59
CA SER A 403 14.15 -9.47 15.41
C SER A 403 13.51 -8.17 14.97
N GLY A 404 13.97 -7.63 13.85
CA GLY A 404 13.27 -6.59 13.10
C GLY A 404 11.93 -7.08 12.51
N GLY A 405 11.34 -8.15 13.06
CA GLY A 405 10.03 -8.67 12.71
C GLY A 405 9.02 -8.23 13.77
N ILE A 406 8.04 -7.44 13.33
CA ILE A 406 6.99 -6.75 14.10
C ILE A 406 5.83 -7.72 14.46
N GLY A 407 6.10 -9.00 14.68
CA GLY A 407 5.08 -10.03 14.89
C GLY A 407 4.99 -10.58 16.31
N ARG A 408 3.78 -11.01 16.72
CA ARG A 408 3.50 -11.86 17.90
C ARG A 408 3.98 -13.31 17.67
N ALA A 409 5.25 -13.50 17.28
CA ALA A 409 5.77 -14.81 16.88
C ALA A 409 5.84 -15.82 18.04
N ASN A 410 5.97 -15.34 19.28
CA ASN A 410 6.01 -16.18 20.48
C ASN A 410 4.74 -15.99 21.32
N LYS A 411 3.88 -17.02 21.33
CA LYS A 411 2.59 -17.03 22.05
C LYS A 411 2.75 -16.85 23.57
N GLU A 412 3.78 -17.44 24.17
CA GLU A 412 4.05 -17.35 25.60
C GLU A 412 4.49 -15.94 25.98
N TRP A 413 5.40 -15.35 25.20
CA TRP A 413 5.80 -13.95 25.37
C TRP A 413 4.63 -13.00 25.21
N THR A 414 3.78 -13.21 24.21
CA THR A 414 2.57 -12.42 24.00
C THR A 414 1.63 -12.50 25.21
N LYS A 415 1.44 -13.68 25.78
CA LYS A 415 0.61 -13.85 26.97
C LYS A 415 1.16 -13.06 28.17
N ILE A 416 2.47 -13.14 28.40
CA ILE A 416 3.14 -12.39 29.49
C ILE A 416 3.04 -10.87 29.26
N TRP A 417 3.26 -10.41 28.02
CA TRP A 417 3.14 -9.00 27.66
C TRP A 417 1.72 -8.47 27.88
N LEU A 418 0.71 -9.16 27.36
CA LEU A 418 -0.69 -8.74 27.52
C LEU A 418 -1.12 -8.76 28.99
N GLN A 419 -0.62 -9.71 29.79
CA GLN A 419 -0.86 -9.72 31.22
C GLN A 419 -0.23 -8.52 31.90
N ARG A 420 1.05 -8.21 31.59
CA ARG A 420 1.72 -7.00 32.10
C ARG A 420 0.93 -5.74 31.78
N VAL A 421 0.49 -5.56 30.52
CA VAL A 421 -0.30 -4.39 30.11
C VAL A 421 -1.59 -4.26 30.92
N ARG A 422 -2.27 -5.37 31.22
CA ARG A 422 -3.48 -5.40 32.06
C ARG A 422 -3.20 -5.12 33.54
N ASP A 423 -1.98 -5.38 34.01
CA ASP A 423 -1.59 -5.19 35.39
C ASP A 423 -0.95 -3.80 35.64
N MET A 424 -0.57 -3.07 34.58
CA MET A 424 -0.08 -1.68 34.70
C MET A 424 -1.12 -0.82 35.41
N ASP A 425 -0.70 0.12 36.24
CA ASP A 425 -1.61 1.13 36.77
C ASP A 425 -1.93 2.20 35.70
N THR A 426 -2.89 3.08 35.99
CA THR A 426 -3.30 4.14 35.06
C THR A 426 -2.18 5.15 34.78
N VAL A 427 -1.26 5.38 35.73
CA VAL A 427 -0.17 6.34 35.58
C VAL A 427 0.91 5.78 34.66
N GLU A 428 1.24 4.49 34.81
CA GLU A 428 2.19 3.76 33.97
C GLU A 428 1.66 3.59 32.54
N LEU A 429 0.38 3.24 32.39
CA LEU A 429 -0.25 2.98 31.10
C LEU A 429 -0.44 4.25 30.24
N LEU A 430 -0.74 5.38 30.87
CA LEU A 430 -1.10 6.60 30.18
C LEU A 430 0.13 7.45 29.85
N SER A 431 0.93 7.06 28.85
CA SER A 431 1.96 7.95 28.29
C SER A 431 1.35 9.24 27.70
N PRO A 432 2.12 10.33 27.51
CA PRO A 432 1.60 11.57 26.93
C PRO A 432 0.83 11.35 25.64
N ARG A 433 1.38 10.51 24.75
CA ARG A 433 0.75 10.18 23.47
C ARG A 433 -0.53 9.38 23.66
N ILE A 434 -0.57 8.40 24.56
CA ILE A 434 -1.81 7.65 24.85
C ILE A 434 -2.87 8.59 25.42
N ARG A 435 -2.52 9.47 26.37
CA ARG A 435 -3.45 10.48 26.93
C ARG A 435 -4.06 11.35 25.83
N THR A 436 -3.23 11.89 24.94
CA THR A 436 -3.70 12.72 23.82
C THR A 436 -4.61 11.93 22.88
N ILE A 437 -4.26 10.69 22.53
CA ILE A 437 -5.09 9.85 21.64
C ILE A 437 -6.44 9.55 22.31
N VAL A 438 -6.45 9.10 23.56
CA VAL A 438 -7.69 8.77 24.30
C VAL A 438 -8.59 10.00 24.42
N SER A 439 -8.03 11.17 24.77
CA SER A 439 -8.79 12.42 24.81
C SER A 439 -9.38 12.78 23.45
N THR A 440 -8.58 12.69 22.39
CA THR A 440 -9.04 13.00 21.03
C THR A 440 -10.18 12.07 20.59
N VAL A 441 -10.05 10.77 20.86
CA VAL A 441 -11.09 9.77 20.56
C VAL A 441 -12.36 10.08 21.35
N ASN A 442 -12.24 10.39 22.63
CA ASN A 442 -13.39 10.72 23.47
C ASN A 442 -14.13 11.97 22.97
N ASP A 443 -13.40 13.02 22.59
CA ASP A 443 -14.00 14.24 22.04
C ASP A 443 -14.73 13.95 20.72
N LEU A 444 -14.13 13.14 19.84
CA LEU A 444 -14.76 12.70 18.59
C LEU A 444 -16.03 11.90 18.84
N LEU A 445 -16.00 10.92 19.76
CA LEU A 445 -17.17 10.09 20.07
C LEU A 445 -18.30 10.89 20.74
N ARG A 446 -17.97 11.96 21.47
CA ARG A 446 -18.95 12.88 22.07
C ARG A 446 -19.60 13.78 21.04
N CYS A 447 -18.80 14.40 20.16
CA CYS A 447 -19.28 15.31 19.13
C CYS A 447 -20.00 14.58 17.99
N HIS A 448 -19.60 13.35 17.70
CA HIS A 448 -20.08 12.56 16.57
C HIS A 448 -20.41 11.12 17.00
N GLN A 449 -21.66 10.88 17.40
CA GLN A 449 -22.08 9.62 18.04
C GLN A 449 -22.28 8.43 17.07
N ASP A 450 -22.30 8.69 15.78
CA ASP A 450 -22.52 7.73 14.68
C ASP A 450 -21.24 7.39 13.92
N GLU A 451 -20.24 8.27 13.98
CA GLU A 451 -18.98 8.15 13.26
C GLU A 451 -18.13 6.94 13.67
N LYS A 452 -17.34 6.43 12.73
CA LYS A 452 -16.37 5.34 12.97
C LYS A 452 -14.95 5.84 12.77
N VAL A 453 -14.07 5.41 13.66
CA VAL A 453 -12.70 5.92 13.76
C VAL A 453 -11.72 4.78 13.53
N VAL A 454 -10.77 5.00 12.63
CA VAL A 454 -9.62 4.11 12.43
C VAL A 454 -8.41 4.73 13.10
N ILE A 455 -7.72 3.97 13.94
CA ILE A 455 -6.47 4.41 14.59
C ILE A 455 -5.35 3.53 14.05
N ALA A 456 -4.44 4.13 13.27
CA ALA A 456 -3.40 3.38 12.55
C ALA A 456 -2.01 3.59 13.17
N LEU A 457 -1.31 2.48 13.42
CA LEU A 457 -0.03 2.40 14.14
C LEU A 457 0.86 1.31 13.52
N ALA A 458 2.18 1.48 13.52
CA ALA A 458 3.11 0.45 13.02
C ALA A 458 3.67 -0.44 14.13
N CYS A 459 3.32 -0.18 15.40
CA CYS A 459 3.81 -0.93 16.55
C CYS A 459 2.67 -1.69 17.22
N VAL A 460 2.58 -3.00 16.98
CA VAL A 460 1.55 -3.88 17.59
C VAL A 460 1.55 -3.80 19.12
N LYS A 461 2.73 -3.70 19.75
CA LYS A 461 2.83 -3.55 21.21
C LYS A 461 2.19 -2.25 21.71
N PHE A 462 2.30 -1.17 20.94
CA PHE A 462 1.65 0.10 21.29
C PHE A 462 0.14 0.05 21.02
N LEU A 463 -0.30 -0.71 20.02
CA LEU A 463 -1.73 -1.01 19.84
C LEU A 463 -2.31 -1.72 21.07
N ASP A 464 -1.57 -2.64 21.70
CA ASP A 464 -2.01 -3.33 22.92
C ASP A 464 -2.19 -2.36 24.10
N LEU A 465 -1.21 -1.46 24.30
CA LEU A 465 -1.28 -0.41 25.33
C LEU A 465 -2.47 0.53 25.09
N LEU A 466 -2.67 0.96 23.85
CA LEU A 466 -3.77 1.83 23.48
C LEU A 466 -5.13 1.13 23.62
N PHE A 467 -5.22 -0.14 23.24
CA PHE A 467 -6.43 -0.95 23.43
C PHE A 467 -6.82 -1.01 24.90
N GLU A 468 -5.87 -1.34 25.78
CA GLU A 468 -6.13 -1.39 27.22
C GLU A 468 -6.50 0.00 27.78
N ALA A 469 -5.79 1.05 27.37
CA ALA A 469 -6.08 2.42 27.81
C ALA A 469 -7.49 2.87 27.42
N LEU A 470 -7.91 2.59 26.18
CA LEU A 470 -9.27 2.86 25.71
C LEU A 470 -10.31 1.99 26.44
N CYS A 471 -9.99 0.75 26.79
CA CYS A 471 -10.90 -0.12 27.55
C CYS A 471 -11.10 0.36 29.00
N ARG A 472 -10.11 1.02 29.59
CA ARG A 472 -10.15 1.53 30.97
C ARG A 472 -10.79 2.92 31.09
N ASP A 473 -10.92 3.66 30.00
CA ASP A 473 -11.46 5.01 30.03
C ASP A 473 -12.97 5.01 30.30
N VAL A 474 -13.42 5.75 31.33
CA VAL A 474 -14.81 5.75 31.87
C VAL A 474 -15.86 6.12 30.81
N VAL A 475 -15.49 6.88 29.78
CA VAL A 475 -16.39 7.21 28.66
C VAL A 475 -16.64 6.00 27.75
N VAL A 476 -15.72 5.03 27.79
CA VAL A 476 -15.67 3.82 26.94
C VAL A 476 -15.87 2.54 27.77
N MET A 477 -16.06 2.63 29.09
CA MET A 477 -15.88 1.50 30.02
C MET A 477 -16.84 0.30 29.88
N ASP A 478 -17.95 0.41 29.15
CA ASP A 478 -18.83 -0.74 28.88
C ASP A 478 -18.56 -1.44 27.52
N LYS A 479 -17.48 -1.07 26.81
CA LYS A 479 -17.46 -1.24 25.35
C LYS A 479 -16.17 -1.82 24.77
N LYS A 480 -15.61 -2.85 25.43
CA LYS A 480 -14.66 -3.78 24.77
C LYS A 480 -15.15 -4.28 23.41
N ARG A 481 -16.48 -4.34 23.21
CA ARG A 481 -17.14 -4.76 21.97
C ARG A 481 -17.15 -3.69 20.86
N MET A 482 -16.88 -2.42 21.19
CA MET A 482 -16.81 -1.33 20.21
C MET A 482 -15.43 -1.13 19.61
N ILE A 483 -14.41 -1.75 20.19
CA ILE A 483 -13.02 -1.64 19.76
C ILE A 483 -12.58 -3.00 19.21
N ALA A 484 -12.01 -3.01 18.02
CA ALA A 484 -11.39 -4.20 17.44
C ALA A 484 -9.96 -3.89 17.09
N GLN A 485 -9.08 -4.85 17.37
CA GLN A 485 -7.70 -4.83 16.92
C GLN A 485 -7.61 -5.62 15.63
N TYR A 486 -7.01 -5.02 14.61
CA TYR A 486 -6.75 -5.63 13.32
C TYR A 486 -5.24 -5.66 13.10
N ASP A 487 -4.63 -6.80 13.42
CA ASP A 487 -3.19 -7.05 13.30
C ASP A 487 -2.88 -8.43 12.68
N LEU A 488 -1.60 -8.73 12.44
CA LEU A 488 -1.18 -9.97 11.76
C LEU A 488 -1.35 -11.23 12.62
N SER A 489 -1.61 -11.08 13.91
CA SER A 489 -1.90 -12.20 14.80
C SER A 489 -3.37 -12.62 14.78
N VAL A 490 -4.25 -11.78 14.25
CA VAL A 490 -5.66 -12.16 14.05
C VAL A 490 -5.73 -13.20 12.93
N GLU A 491 -6.45 -14.30 13.18
CA GLU A 491 -6.70 -15.34 12.18
C GLU A 491 -7.42 -14.75 10.95
N VAL A 492 -7.09 -15.24 9.75
CA VAL A 492 -7.60 -14.69 8.49
C VAL A 492 -9.13 -14.67 8.45
N ASP A 493 -9.79 -15.74 8.91
CA ASP A 493 -11.26 -15.82 8.94
C ASP A 493 -11.90 -14.80 9.91
N LYS A 494 -11.21 -14.51 11.01
CA LYS A 494 -11.65 -13.49 11.98
C LYS A 494 -11.43 -12.08 11.45
N ARG A 495 -10.40 -11.84 10.63
CA ARG A 495 -10.17 -10.53 10.02
C ARG A 495 -11.33 -10.11 9.14
N ALA A 496 -11.83 -10.99 8.28
CA ALA A 496 -13.02 -10.71 7.45
C ALA A 496 -14.22 -10.34 8.33
N SER A 497 -14.46 -11.13 9.39
CA SER A 497 -15.54 -10.88 10.34
C SER A 497 -15.43 -9.52 11.06
N ILE A 498 -14.22 -9.06 11.38
CA ILE A 498 -13.97 -7.75 11.98
C ILE A 498 -14.30 -6.63 10.99
N ILE A 499 -13.87 -6.74 9.74
CA ILE A 499 -14.16 -5.74 8.70
C ILE A 499 -15.65 -5.68 8.38
N ASP A 500 -16.32 -6.84 8.30
CA ASP A 500 -17.77 -6.89 8.13
C ASP A 500 -18.50 -6.25 9.31
N ALA A 501 -18.08 -6.55 10.55
CA ALA A 501 -18.64 -5.92 11.74
C ALA A 501 -18.39 -4.41 11.77
N PHE A 502 -17.20 -3.97 11.33
CA PHE A 502 -16.86 -2.55 11.19
C PHE A 502 -17.64 -1.86 10.07
N SER A 503 -18.03 -2.58 9.03
CA SER A 503 -18.78 -2.04 7.89
C SER A 503 -20.29 -1.96 8.14
N LYS A 504 -20.83 -2.64 9.16
CA LYS A 504 -22.25 -2.56 9.51
C LYS A 504 -22.64 -1.15 10.00
N PRO A 505 -23.73 -0.55 9.51
CA PRO A 505 -24.18 0.75 9.99
C PRO A 505 -24.62 0.67 11.45
N THR A 506 -24.37 1.74 12.20
CA THR A 506 -24.85 1.88 13.58
C THR A 506 -26.35 2.14 13.56
N ASP A 507 -27.15 1.30 14.21
CA ASP A 507 -28.61 1.47 14.25
C ASP A 507 -29.01 2.51 15.31
N MET A 508 -28.89 3.78 14.94
CA MET A 508 -29.16 4.91 15.82
C MET A 508 -30.63 4.98 16.26
N ALA A 509 -31.56 4.52 15.42
CA ALA A 509 -32.99 4.49 15.73
C ALA A 509 -33.27 3.47 16.85
N LYS A 510 -32.77 2.24 16.69
CA LYS A 510 -32.87 1.20 17.71
C LYS A 510 -32.15 1.60 19.00
N LYS A 511 -31.00 2.26 18.89
CA LYS A 511 -30.27 2.78 20.05
C LYS A 511 -31.08 3.83 20.82
N ALA A 512 -31.76 4.75 20.12
CA ALA A 512 -32.64 5.73 20.75
C ALA A 512 -33.83 5.06 21.46
N GLN A 513 -34.46 4.07 20.82
CA GLN A 513 -35.54 3.27 21.42
C GLN A 513 -35.08 2.53 22.68
N LEU A 514 -33.90 1.89 22.63
CA LEU A 514 -33.34 1.15 23.77
C LEU A 514 -32.96 2.08 24.93
N ARG A 515 -32.44 3.28 24.65
CA ARG A 515 -32.17 4.30 25.67
C ARG A 515 -33.45 4.74 26.38
N GLU A 516 -34.53 4.92 25.65
CA GLU A 516 -35.82 5.28 26.24
C GLU A 516 -36.39 4.13 27.06
N ALA A 517 -36.34 2.91 26.56
CA ALA A 517 -36.73 1.72 27.31
C ALA A 517 -35.92 1.57 28.62
N LEU A 518 -34.62 1.87 28.59
CA LEU A 518 -33.74 1.81 29.75
C LEU A 518 -34.11 2.85 30.82
N ARG A 519 -34.54 4.05 30.41
CA ARG A 519 -35.02 5.10 31.32
C ARG A 519 -36.31 4.73 32.03
N MET A 520 -37.15 3.93 31.37
CA MET A 520 -38.49 3.56 31.84
C MET A 520 -38.51 2.24 32.62
N THR A 521 -37.37 1.60 32.85
CA THR A 521 -37.28 0.30 33.52
C THR A 521 -36.64 0.42 34.91
N ASP A 522 -37.38 0.00 35.92
CA ASP A 522 -36.88 -0.15 37.30
C ASP A 522 -36.43 -1.59 37.61
N ASP A 523 -36.62 -2.51 36.66
CA ASP A 523 -36.26 -3.93 36.74
C ASP A 523 -34.80 -4.13 36.34
N GLU A 524 -33.94 -4.50 37.29
CA GLU A 524 -32.50 -4.71 37.08
C GLU A 524 -32.17 -5.79 36.04
N GLU A 525 -33.00 -6.83 35.91
CA GLU A 525 -32.77 -7.90 34.94
C GLU A 525 -33.10 -7.40 33.52
N LYS A 526 -34.21 -6.66 33.37
CA LYS A 526 -34.54 -5.99 32.09
C LYS A 526 -33.52 -4.93 31.74
N ARG A 527 -33.05 -4.15 32.72
CA ARG A 527 -32.00 -3.15 32.57
C ARG A 527 -30.73 -3.80 31.99
N SER A 528 -30.30 -4.92 32.56
CA SER A 528 -29.15 -5.70 32.09
C SER A 528 -29.32 -6.19 30.65
N ARG A 529 -30.52 -6.67 30.27
CA ARG A 529 -30.83 -7.10 28.89
C ARG A 529 -30.85 -5.94 27.89
N LEU A 530 -31.44 -4.81 28.28
CA LEU A 530 -31.50 -3.60 27.44
C LEU A 530 -30.11 -3.01 27.20
N LEU A 531 -29.24 -3.02 28.21
CA LEU A 531 -27.83 -2.65 28.04
C LEU A 531 -27.12 -3.54 27.03
N LEU A 532 -27.31 -4.86 27.12
CA LEU A 532 -26.73 -5.83 26.18
C LEU A 532 -27.22 -5.62 24.73
N ASP A 533 -28.50 -5.31 24.54
CA ASP A 533 -29.05 -5.06 23.20
C ASP A 533 -28.65 -3.68 22.66
N MET A 534 -28.45 -2.70 23.54
CA MET A 534 -27.92 -1.38 23.16
C MET A 534 -26.47 -1.49 22.72
N GLU A 535 -25.66 -2.33 23.38
CA GLU A 535 -24.30 -2.67 22.93
C GLU A 535 -24.29 -3.31 21.54
N LYS A 536 -25.19 -4.27 21.28
CA LYS A 536 -25.32 -4.90 19.95
C LYS A 536 -25.72 -3.89 18.87
N ALA A 537 -26.55 -2.91 19.22
CA ALA A 537 -26.96 -1.85 18.30
C ALA A 537 -25.84 -0.82 18.03
N ASP A 538 -24.95 -0.59 18.99
CA ASP A 538 -23.81 0.34 18.84
C ASP A 538 -22.73 -0.19 17.90
N GLY A 539 -22.56 -1.52 17.87
CA GLY A 539 -21.64 -2.19 16.95
C GLY A 539 -20.18 -1.77 17.13
N LEU A 540 -19.35 -2.11 16.15
CA LEU A 540 -17.94 -1.78 16.15
C LEU A 540 -17.72 -0.35 15.62
N ARG A 541 -17.06 0.50 16.43
CA ARG A 541 -16.84 1.93 16.13
C ARG A 541 -15.38 2.35 16.06
N ILE A 542 -14.49 1.68 16.79
CA ILE A 542 -13.05 1.96 16.76
C ILE A 542 -12.33 0.74 16.18
N LEU A 543 -11.54 0.97 15.13
CA LEU A 543 -10.65 -0.03 14.56
C LEU A 543 -9.20 0.37 14.85
N LEU A 544 -8.52 -0.42 15.66
CA LEU A 544 -7.08 -0.29 15.91
C LEU A 544 -6.33 -1.11 14.85
N LEU A 545 -5.72 -0.43 13.88
CA LEU A 545 -5.13 -1.05 12.70
C LEU A 545 -3.60 -1.04 12.76
N ASP A 546 -2.99 -2.21 12.57
CA ASP A 546 -1.56 -2.29 12.24
C ASP A 546 -1.35 -1.80 10.81
N ALA A 547 -0.76 -0.62 10.68
CA ALA A 547 -0.49 0.03 9.41
C ALA A 547 0.43 -0.78 8.49
N ASN A 548 1.25 -1.68 9.04
CA ASN A 548 2.07 -2.58 8.21
C ASN A 548 1.20 -3.55 7.39
N ILE A 549 -0.03 -3.84 7.85
CA ILE A 549 -0.98 -4.68 7.11
C ILE A 549 -1.56 -3.94 5.92
N ALA A 550 -1.73 -2.62 6.04
CA ALA A 550 -2.18 -1.82 4.91
C ALA A 550 -1.21 -1.93 3.72
N GLN A 551 0.09 -2.14 3.98
CA GLN A 551 1.11 -2.36 2.95
C GLN A 551 1.08 -3.76 2.32
N MET A 552 0.38 -4.72 2.91
CA MET A 552 0.32 -6.08 2.37
C MET A 552 -0.73 -6.13 1.25
N SER A 553 -0.27 -6.42 0.03
CA SER A 553 -1.12 -6.55 -1.16
C SER A 553 -2.17 -7.66 -1.09
N SER A 554 -1.99 -8.61 -0.19
CA SER A 554 -2.94 -9.71 0.01
C SER A 554 -4.12 -9.36 0.92
N VAL A 555 -4.14 -8.15 1.51
CA VAL A 555 -5.17 -7.76 2.46
C VAL A 555 -6.01 -6.62 1.92
N ASP A 556 -7.11 -7.00 1.26
CA ASP A 556 -8.21 -6.11 0.90
C ASP A 556 -8.89 -5.61 2.18
N LEU A 557 -8.70 -4.33 2.49
CA LEU A 557 -9.30 -3.68 3.63
C LEU A 557 -10.27 -2.61 3.12
N ASN A 558 -11.57 -2.88 3.20
CA ASN A 558 -12.60 -1.89 2.93
C ASN A 558 -12.92 -1.14 4.23
N LEU A 559 -12.53 0.13 4.32
CA LEU A 559 -12.76 0.99 5.49
C LEU A 559 -13.69 2.17 5.20
N THR A 560 -14.53 2.04 4.18
CA THR A 560 -15.35 3.13 3.63
C THR A 560 -16.40 3.70 4.59
N ARG A 561 -16.70 2.96 5.65
CA ARG A 561 -17.57 3.39 6.74
C ARG A 561 -16.86 4.21 7.80
N ALA A 562 -15.55 4.35 7.74
CA ALA A 562 -14.82 5.25 8.63
C ALA A 562 -14.84 6.68 8.09
N SER A 563 -15.25 7.60 8.95
CA SER A 563 -15.26 9.04 8.69
C SER A 563 -13.93 9.70 9.06
N ARG A 564 -13.16 9.08 9.97
CA ARG A 564 -11.91 9.64 10.51
C ARG A 564 -10.82 8.60 10.64
N ILE A 565 -9.60 9.06 10.40
CA ILE A 565 -8.38 8.31 10.68
C ILE A 565 -7.46 9.11 11.59
N ILE A 566 -6.93 8.44 12.61
CA ILE A 566 -5.91 8.97 13.51
C ILE A 566 -4.61 8.24 13.21
N LEU A 567 -3.62 8.98 12.72
CA LEU A 567 -2.26 8.49 12.49
C LEU A 567 -1.40 8.85 13.71
N CYS A 568 -0.98 7.85 14.48
CA CYS A 568 -0.32 8.10 15.76
C CYS A 568 1.20 8.35 15.65
N HIS A 569 1.80 8.15 14.48
CA HIS A 569 3.22 8.36 14.23
C HIS A 569 3.47 8.69 12.75
N SER A 570 4.60 9.31 12.47
CA SER A 570 5.04 9.56 11.09
C SER A 570 5.61 8.28 10.52
N PHE A 571 5.06 7.82 9.41
CA PHE A 571 5.60 6.69 8.68
C PHE A 571 6.86 7.14 7.93
N GLY A 572 7.94 6.35 8.05
CA GLY A 572 9.20 6.65 7.36
C GLY A 572 9.10 6.49 5.83
N ALA A 573 8.11 5.73 5.34
CA ALA A 573 7.75 5.66 3.94
C ALA A 573 6.61 6.67 3.68
N PRO A 574 6.80 7.61 2.72
CA PRO A 574 5.81 8.66 2.42
C PRO A 574 4.44 8.08 1.99
N ASP A 575 4.40 6.84 1.52
CA ASP A 575 3.22 6.26 0.88
C ASP A 575 2.21 5.61 1.84
N ILE A 576 2.58 5.33 3.10
CA ILE A 576 1.68 4.58 4.01
C ILE A 576 0.44 5.38 4.39
N ALA A 577 0.60 6.68 4.67
CA ALA A 577 -0.52 7.53 5.01
C ALA A 577 -1.48 7.70 3.82
N PRO A 578 -1.02 8.06 2.60
CA PRO A 578 -1.84 8.03 1.39
C PRO A 578 -2.54 6.70 1.15
N LEU A 579 -1.83 5.56 1.28
CA LEU A 579 -2.39 4.22 1.08
C LEU A 579 -3.51 3.90 2.08
N LEU A 580 -3.38 4.33 3.34
CA LEU A 580 -4.42 4.18 4.34
C LEU A 580 -5.64 5.05 4.03
N PHE A 581 -5.43 6.29 3.57
CA PHE A 581 -6.52 7.16 3.10
C PHE A 581 -7.24 6.55 1.89
N ASP A 582 -6.49 5.93 0.99
CA ASP A 582 -7.02 5.25 -0.18
C ASP A 582 -8.02 4.15 0.20
N LYS A 583 -7.70 3.34 1.23
CA LYS A 583 -8.59 2.30 1.76
C LYS A 583 -9.86 2.83 2.46
N LEU A 584 -9.88 4.11 2.87
CA LEU A 584 -11.08 4.80 3.38
C LEU A 584 -11.96 5.33 2.25
N SER A 585 -11.34 5.66 1.11
CA SER A 585 -11.98 6.39 0.00
C SER A 585 -12.52 5.50 -1.13
N GLU A 586 -12.59 4.18 -0.96
CA GLU A 586 -13.27 3.30 -1.92
C GLU A 586 -14.77 3.59 -1.95
N ILE A 587 -15.18 4.55 -2.77
CA ILE A 587 -16.55 5.05 -2.82
C ILE A 587 -17.57 3.92 -3.03
N ASP A 588 -18.39 3.70 -1.99
CA ASP A 588 -19.73 3.15 -2.10
C ASP A 588 -20.70 4.23 -1.58
N ILE A 589 -20.96 5.25 -2.41
CA ILE A 589 -21.82 6.38 -2.05
C ILE A 589 -23.29 5.99 -2.26
N LEU A 590 -23.97 5.75 -1.15
CA LEU A 590 -25.39 6.05 -0.97
C LEU A 590 -25.57 7.07 0.16
N SER A 591 -25.65 8.36 -0.22
CA SER A 591 -26.30 9.49 0.50
C SER A 591 -25.71 9.93 1.86
N LYS A 592 -25.81 11.18 2.34
CA LYS A 592 -26.41 12.46 1.88
C LYS A 592 -25.88 13.56 2.83
N ASP A 593 -25.87 14.80 2.32
CA ASP A 593 -25.95 16.09 3.04
C ASP A 593 -24.90 16.42 4.12
N LEU A 594 -24.06 17.44 3.83
CA LEU A 594 -23.99 18.67 4.65
C LEU A 594 -23.08 19.73 4.01
N ILE A 595 -23.64 20.94 3.94
CA ILE A 595 -23.03 22.17 3.41
C ILE A 595 -22.32 22.93 4.56
N LYS A 596 -21.08 23.37 4.25
CA LYS A 596 -20.24 24.51 4.69
C LYS A 596 -20.79 25.54 5.73
N PRO A 597 -19.93 26.26 6.52
CA PRO A 597 -18.84 27.09 5.95
C PRO A 597 -17.48 27.25 6.69
N ILE A 598 -16.47 27.41 5.83
CA ILE A 598 -15.34 28.39 5.78
C ILE A 598 -14.43 28.51 7.02
N TYR A 599 -13.17 28.07 6.84
CA TYR A 599 -11.99 28.69 7.46
C TYR A 599 -10.75 28.49 6.57
N GLU A 600 -9.92 29.52 6.45
CA GLU A 600 -8.75 29.54 5.55
C GLU A 600 -7.61 28.60 6.01
N PRO A 601 -6.96 27.87 5.08
CA PRO A 601 -5.82 27.02 5.42
C PRO A 601 -4.52 27.84 5.45
N THR A 602 -3.87 27.89 6.62
CA THR A 602 -2.52 28.44 6.74
C THR A 602 -1.51 27.46 6.12
N ARG A 603 -0.94 27.84 4.98
CA ARG A 603 0.19 27.14 4.36
C ARG A 603 1.46 27.29 5.20
N ALA A 604 1.89 26.25 5.92
CA ALA A 604 3.28 26.11 6.37
C ALA A 604 3.61 24.69 6.87
N ALA A 605 4.15 23.84 5.99
CA ALA A 605 4.97 22.67 6.38
C ALA A 605 5.98 22.41 5.26
N PRO A 606 7.15 23.06 5.30
CA PRO A 606 8.33 22.38 5.86
C PRO A 606 9.29 23.35 6.56
N ARG A 607 9.13 23.61 7.86
CA ARG A 607 10.09 24.41 8.66
C ARG A 607 10.30 23.92 10.10
N PHE A 608 9.95 22.67 10.42
CA PHE A 608 10.03 22.19 11.81
C PHE A 608 11.48 21.85 12.25
N TYR A 609 12.36 21.44 11.34
CA TYR A 609 13.72 21.01 11.70
C TYR A 609 14.76 22.12 11.74
N THR A 610 14.46 23.31 11.21
CA THR A 610 15.36 24.48 11.21
C THR A 610 15.15 25.42 12.40
N ARG A 611 14.06 25.29 13.17
CA ARG A 611 13.72 26.19 14.30
C ARG A 611 14.32 25.81 15.66
N LEU A 612 14.80 24.57 15.83
CA LEU A 612 15.32 24.12 17.12
C LEU A 612 16.62 24.82 17.55
N ASP A 613 17.39 25.37 16.59
CA ASP A 613 18.60 26.15 16.91
C ASP A 613 18.30 27.62 17.21
N THR A 614 17.14 28.16 16.79
CA THR A 614 16.78 29.57 17.03
C THR A 614 15.92 29.78 18.28
N ASP A 615 15.06 28.83 18.62
CA ASP A 615 14.10 29.01 19.72
C ASP A 615 14.72 28.68 21.09
N ALA A 616 15.82 27.91 21.14
CA ALA A 616 16.59 27.66 22.37
C ALA A 616 17.30 28.93 22.91
N ALA A 617 17.33 30.01 22.14
CA ALA A 617 17.96 31.28 22.52
C ALA A 617 17.01 32.29 23.20
N GLN A 618 15.70 32.01 23.30
CA GLN A 618 14.71 32.99 23.81
C GLN A 618 13.83 32.51 24.97
N ASP A 619 14.02 31.30 25.49
CA ASP A 619 13.32 30.82 26.69
C ASP A 619 14.18 31.02 27.95
N PRO A 620 13.81 31.94 28.87
CA PRO A 620 14.57 32.19 30.10
C PRO A 620 14.55 31.02 31.09
N ASP A 621 13.66 30.03 30.90
CA ASP A 621 13.59 28.79 31.69
C ASP A 621 14.26 27.58 31.01
N ALA A 622 14.90 27.80 29.86
CA ALA A 622 15.67 26.76 29.18
C ALA A 622 16.90 26.37 30.02
N PRO A 623 17.14 25.07 30.25
CA PRO A 623 18.23 24.65 31.10
C PRO A 623 19.57 25.07 30.52
N THR A 624 20.38 25.75 31.32
CA THR A 624 21.67 26.28 30.86
C THR A 624 22.59 25.15 30.43
N ARG A 625 23.57 25.47 29.57
CA ARG A 625 24.61 24.52 29.14
C ARG A 625 25.31 23.84 30.33
N GLU A 626 25.39 24.52 31.47
CA GLU A 626 25.92 24.00 32.73
C GLU A 626 24.99 22.99 33.41
N GLN A 627 23.67 23.21 33.38
CA GLN A 627 22.69 22.22 33.86
C GLN A 627 22.70 20.95 33.00
N TYR A 628 22.90 21.09 31.68
CA TYR A 628 23.14 19.95 30.79
C TYR A 628 24.43 19.19 31.14
N ALA A 629 25.53 19.91 31.40
CA ALA A 629 26.78 19.30 31.80
C ALA A 629 26.70 18.61 33.18
N LEU A 630 25.91 19.16 34.10
CA LEU A 630 25.67 18.56 35.43
C LEU A 630 24.87 17.26 35.31
N ALA A 631 23.78 17.26 34.54
CA ALA A 631 22.98 16.07 34.28
C ALA A 631 23.80 14.95 33.59
N LEU A 632 24.72 15.32 32.70
CA LEU A 632 25.65 14.39 32.06
C LEU A 632 26.69 13.79 33.03
N ARG A 633 27.15 14.55 34.02
CA ARG A 633 28.06 14.05 35.08
C ARG A 633 27.35 13.12 36.06
N GLU A 634 26.10 13.38 36.39
CA GLU A 634 25.30 12.47 37.22
C GLU A 634 25.02 11.15 36.50
N LEU A 635 24.75 11.21 35.18
CA LEU A 635 24.62 10.03 34.32
C LEU A 635 25.91 9.21 34.19
N SER A 636 27.09 9.84 34.23
CA SER A 636 28.35 9.09 34.19
C SER A 636 28.65 8.39 35.52
N LYS A 637 28.30 9.01 36.66
CA LYS A 637 28.46 8.40 38.00
C LYS A 637 27.58 7.17 38.20
N ASN A 638 26.32 7.23 37.78
CA ASN A 638 25.39 6.09 37.90
C ASN A 638 25.77 4.89 37.01
N LYS A 639 26.71 5.07 36.07
CA LYS A 639 27.23 4.02 35.20
C LYS A 639 28.51 3.36 35.73
N GLU A 640 29.15 3.96 36.74
CA GLU A 640 30.29 3.39 37.46
C GLU A 640 29.84 2.65 38.74
N GLU A 641 28.62 2.93 39.22
CA GLU A 641 28.02 2.29 40.40
C GLU A 641 27.10 1.08 40.06
N ALA A 642 26.86 0.80 38.78
CA ALA A 642 26.08 -0.35 38.28
C ALA A 642 26.93 -1.23 37.35
#